data_AF-A0A5A7P8V9-F1
#
_entry.id   AF-A0A5A7P8V9-F1
#
_cell.length_a   1.000
_cell.length_b   1.000
_cell.length_c   1.000
_cell.angle_alpha   90.00
_cell.angle_beta   90.00
_cell.angle_gamma   90.00
#
_symmetry.space_group_name_H-M   'P 1'
#
loop_
_entity.id
_entity.type
_entity.pdbx_description
1 polymer ?
#
loop_
_entity_poly.entity_id
_entity_poly.type
_entity_poly.pdbx_seq_one_letter_code
_entity_poly.pdbx_strand_id
1 'polypeptide(L)'
;MSRRNHTTQLGCIAGQDLSDFGAGKEGWLVNNPNLLVSLDTHSLALANRSLILVLNWSQPINGRPDPEKHRAVKIRPDLSPIEGEYISAVEWLVFDDDIRVLAAGTSCGYLMIFSSHGRLIHRQIVNPGKILKLRVRGVKQDLTQDTSSEEVCVVMPGVVARFDGSDVKNLLQRWFQETNSQVWDQDFDDSFPDDNGNSSASLPYQLWNVSKYGLCADAAITGVMPPPLMEIQSSQRYYCAVTIGDDAVISAFRLSVDKSRSLVGAILSKVVPATVSTIASFSKLIWRSEQKPKRKPEAKTQPFARASPLTCLQDCPRKGEKLTLSPSGTLAAITDSLGRILLLDTQALVVVRLWKGYREASCLFVEMLAGKDKAASSPLHSELSKSDYCLCLAIHAPRKGIVEVWQMRTGPRLLTIPCPKGSKILQPTYRFTSAKPSSSSSYAPLEVFFLNGDSAGTNLYLLHSYSTVGVGWKSSSFFAPLNFVPVSSTNGALMSHRRRSKFTSPRALASSSDPLLVKAARGESVNRPPAWMMRQAGRYMAVYRKLAEKYPSFRERSETTDLIVQISLQPWEAFRPDGVIIFSDILTPLPAFGVPFDIEEVRGPVIQSPIRSEEDLKTLHPIDLDKLQFVGESLRILRKEVGEQAAVLGFVGAPWTIATYIVEGGTTRTYTTIKSMCHTTPDLLKVLLSHLTKVIAEYVVYQVESGAHCIQIFDSWGGQLPPDMWDQWSKPYINEIVRIVKQKCPQTPLVLYINGNGGLLERMKGTGVDVIGLDWTVDMADGRARLGKDISIQGNVDPAYLFSPLPAITNEIKRVVNCAGTKGHILNLGHGVLVSTPEEAVAHFFDVAKSFNFDSQTDSYAVGTPNLVA
;
A
#
# COMPACT_ATOMS: atom_id res chain seq x y z
N MET A 1 7.16 -38.68 -12.04
CA MET A 1 6.92 -37.22 -11.93
C MET A 1 8.22 -36.51 -12.31
N SER A 2 8.32 -35.94 -13.51
CA SER A 2 9.53 -35.18 -13.89
C SER A 2 9.63 -33.92 -13.03
N ARG A 3 10.83 -33.61 -12.53
CA ARG A 3 11.11 -32.36 -11.81
C ARG A 3 10.83 -31.20 -12.75
N ARG A 4 9.85 -30.36 -12.43
CA ARG A 4 9.65 -29.08 -13.12
C ARG A 4 10.85 -28.19 -12.83
N ASN A 5 11.70 -27.96 -13.82
CA ASN A 5 12.79 -27.00 -13.71
C ASN A 5 12.23 -25.60 -13.99
N HIS A 6 12.38 -24.70 -13.01
CA HIS A 6 11.95 -23.30 -13.08
C HIS A 6 13.10 -22.35 -13.40
N THR A 7 14.26 -22.89 -13.79
CA THR A 7 15.49 -22.15 -14.06
C THR A 7 16.12 -22.62 -15.37
N THR A 8 16.66 -21.69 -16.16
CA THR A 8 17.49 -22.00 -17.34
C THR A 8 18.90 -21.49 -17.12
N GLN A 9 19.89 -22.34 -17.37
CA GLN A 9 21.29 -21.90 -17.37
C GLN A 9 21.54 -21.09 -18.65
N LEU A 10 21.95 -19.84 -18.49
CA LEU A 10 22.24 -18.94 -19.62
C LEU A 10 23.69 -19.06 -20.08
N GLY A 11 24.60 -19.40 -19.17
CA GLY A 11 26.00 -19.57 -19.50
C GLY A 11 26.85 -19.87 -18.27
N CYS A 12 28.06 -20.37 -18.54
CA CYS A 12 29.14 -20.48 -17.57
C CYS A 12 30.19 -19.43 -17.93
N ILE A 13 30.54 -18.58 -16.97
CA ILE A 13 31.66 -17.67 -17.09
C ILE A 13 32.81 -18.28 -16.28
N ALA A 14 33.83 -18.75 -17.00
CA ALA A 14 35.05 -19.31 -16.45
C ALA A 14 36.24 -18.54 -17.03
N GLY A 15 37.16 -18.10 -16.17
CA GLY A 15 38.36 -17.37 -16.58
C GLY A 15 39.31 -17.18 -15.41
N GLN A 16 40.62 -17.19 -15.69
CA GLN A 16 41.66 -16.95 -14.68
C GLN A 16 41.47 -15.60 -13.98
N ASP A 17 40.88 -14.63 -14.67
CA ASP A 17 40.61 -13.29 -14.16
C ASP A 17 39.64 -13.24 -12.98
N LEU A 18 38.81 -14.29 -12.77
CA LEU A 18 37.92 -14.38 -11.62
C LEU A 18 38.67 -14.67 -10.30
N SER A 19 39.91 -15.17 -10.38
CA SER A 19 40.74 -15.43 -9.20
C SER A 19 41.07 -14.15 -8.42
N ASP A 20 41.24 -13.02 -9.12
CA ASP A 20 41.44 -11.67 -8.56
C ASP A 20 40.24 -11.22 -7.67
N PHE A 21 39.09 -11.89 -7.80
CA PHE A 21 37.85 -11.62 -7.08
C PHE A 21 37.53 -12.70 -6.03
N GLY A 22 38.38 -13.72 -5.91
CA GLY A 22 38.26 -14.80 -4.93
C GLY A 22 37.68 -16.11 -5.46
N ALA A 23 37.43 -16.22 -6.77
CA ALA A 23 36.96 -17.48 -7.36
C ALA A 23 37.95 -18.63 -7.07
N GLY A 24 37.41 -19.81 -6.76
CA GLY A 24 38.16 -20.97 -6.27
C GLY A 24 38.08 -21.19 -4.75
N LYS A 25 37.61 -20.20 -3.97
CA LYS A 25 37.33 -20.35 -2.53
C LYS A 25 35.84 -20.64 -2.31
N GLU A 26 35.52 -21.50 -1.35
CA GLU A 26 34.12 -21.78 -1.01
C GLU A 26 33.40 -20.50 -0.55
N GLY A 27 32.24 -20.23 -1.14
CA GLY A 27 31.41 -19.07 -0.79
C GLY A 27 32.00 -17.71 -1.15
N TRP A 28 33.03 -17.63 -2.00
CA TRP A 28 33.69 -16.37 -2.37
C TRP A 28 32.73 -15.27 -2.85
N LEU A 29 31.65 -15.66 -3.54
CA LEU A 29 30.67 -14.74 -4.08
C LEU A 29 29.83 -14.06 -2.99
N VAL A 30 29.52 -14.75 -1.89
CA VAL A 30 28.61 -14.28 -0.83
C VAL A 30 29.35 -13.84 0.43
N ASN A 31 30.47 -14.50 0.76
CA ASN A 31 31.23 -14.26 1.98
C ASN A 31 32.23 -13.10 1.84
N ASN A 32 32.44 -12.56 0.63
CA ASN A 32 33.31 -11.41 0.41
C ASN A 32 32.49 -10.10 0.43
N PRO A 33 32.56 -9.29 1.51
CA PRO A 33 31.82 -8.04 1.62
C PRO A 33 32.34 -6.94 0.68
N ASN A 34 33.55 -7.10 0.13
CA ASN A 34 34.16 -6.14 -0.80
C ASN A 34 33.84 -6.48 -2.27
N LEU A 35 33.18 -7.60 -2.54
CA LEU A 35 32.81 -7.98 -3.89
C LEU A 35 31.47 -7.37 -4.28
N LEU A 36 31.54 -6.40 -5.18
CA LEU A 36 30.40 -5.73 -5.79
C LEU A 36 30.05 -6.43 -7.11
N VAL A 37 28.75 -6.50 -7.40
CA VAL A 37 28.23 -7.17 -8.59
C VAL A 37 27.10 -6.34 -9.18
N SER A 38 27.15 -6.06 -10.48
CA SER A 38 26.07 -5.42 -11.22
C SER A 38 25.85 -6.11 -12.57
N LEU A 39 24.59 -6.19 -12.99
CA LEU A 39 24.14 -6.94 -14.17
C LEU A 39 23.47 -6.00 -15.18
N ASP A 40 23.86 -6.13 -16.44
CA ASP A 40 23.13 -5.67 -17.62
C ASP A 40 22.60 -6.90 -18.39
N THR A 41 21.75 -6.69 -19.38
CA THR A 41 21.14 -7.74 -20.22
C THR A 41 22.17 -8.73 -20.77
N HIS A 42 23.37 -8.26 -21.11
CA HIS A 42 24.43 -9.06 -21.76
C HIS A 42 25.82 -8.89 -21.14
N SER A 43 25.90 -8.20 -19.99
CA SER A 43 27.18 -7.87 -19.36
C SER A 43 27.10 -7.99 -17.83
N LEU A 44 28.18 -8.47 -17.21
CA LEU A 44 28.33 -8.63 -15.77
C LEU A 44 29.56 -7.84 -15.33
N ALA A 45 29.38 -6.93 -14.38
CA ALA A 45 30.48 -6.21 -13.74
C ALA A 45 30.74 -6.81 -12.35
N LEU A 46 31.99 -7.20 -12.11
CA LEU A 46 32.50 -7.59 -10.80
C LEU A 46 33.53 -6.57 -10.35
N ALA A 47 33.40 -6.00 -9.15
CA ALA A 47 34.39 -5.08 -8.62
C ALA A 47 34.87 -5.51 -7.24
N ASN A 48 36.18 -5.41 -7.01
CA ASN A 48 36.79 -5.46 -5.68
C ASN A 48 37.24 -4.04 -5.30
N ARG A 49 38.14 -3.88 -4.31
CA ARG A 49 38.56 -2.55 -3.83
C ARG A 49 39.31 -1.70 -4.87
N SER A 50 39.94 -2.29 -5.89
CA SER A 50 40.82 -1.56 -6.83
C SER A 50 40.67 -1.97 -8.30
N LEU A 51 39.94 -3.05 -8.59
CA LEU A 51 39.78 -3.60 -9.93
C LEU A 51 38.29 -3.82 -10.22
N ILE A 52 37.89 -3.48 -11.44
CA ILE A 52 36.60 -3.85 -12.02
C ILE A 52 36.86 -4.77 -13.20
N LEU A 53 36.14 -5.89 -13.25
CA LEU A 53 36.11 -6.84 -14.35
C LEU A 53 34.74 -6.79 -15.01
N VAL A 54 34.70 -6.48 -16.31
CA VAL A 54 33.50 -6.53 -17.14
C VAL A 54 33.55 -7.77 -18.01
N LEU A 55 32.51 -8.58 -17.93
CA LEU A 55 32.34 -9.83 -18.65
C LEU A 55 31.15 -9.68 -19.59
N ASN A 56 31.35 -9.91 -20.88
CA ASN A 56 30.31 -9.79 -21.92
C ASN A 56 29.95 -11.17 -22.49
N TRP A 57 28.66 -11.41 -22.74
CA TRP A 57 28.19 -12.57 -23.51
C TRP A 57 27.25 -12.12 -24.63
N SER A 58 27.55 -12.48 -25.87
CA SER A 58 26.71 -12.20 -27.04
C SER A 58 25.87 -13.40 -27.43
N GLN A 59 24.73 -13.16 -28.12
CA GLN A 59 24.10 -14.21 -28.93
C GLN A 59 24.90 -14.46 -30.21
N PRO A 60 25.02 -15.71 -30.68
CA PRO A 60 25.70 -16.02 -31.93
C PRO A 60 24.93 -15.45 -33.13
N ILE A 61 25.51 -14.48 -33.83
CA ILE A 61 25.01 -14.05 -35.14
C ILE A 61 25.44 -15.11 -36.15
N ASN A 62 24.49 -15.71 -36.87
CA ASN A 62 24.74 -16.71 -37.92
C ASN A 62 25.51 -17.97 -37.47
N GLY A 63 25.36 -18.39 -36.20
CA GLY A 63 25.88 -19.69 -35.74
C GLY A 63 27.41 -19.81 -35.68
N ARG A 64 28.17 -18.72 -35.81
CA ARG A 64 29.61 -18.68 -35.54
C ARG A 64 29.91 -17.77 -34.33
N PRO A 65 30.60 -18.26 -33.29
CA PRO A 65 31.11 -17.41 -32.23
C PRO A 65 32.24 -16.51 -32.78
N ASP A 66 32.17 -15.21 -32.50
CA ASP A 66 33.20 -14.23 -32.82
C ASP A 66 34.24 -14.22 -31.67
N PRO A 67 35.48 -14.68 -31.89
CA PRO A 67 36.48 -14.86 -30.83
C PRO A 67 36.97 -13.55 -30.22
N GLU A 68 36.80 -12.39 -30.87
CA GLU A 68 37.24 -11.10 -30.32
C GLU A 68 36.22 -10.44 -29.39
N LYS A 69 34.93 -10.83 -29.44
CA LYS A 69 33.84 -10.21 -28.65
C LYS A 69 33.60 -10.81 -27.27
N HIS A 70 34.29 -11.91 -26.92
CA HIS A 70 34.23 -12.53 -25.59
C HIS A 70 35.30 -12.04 -24.61
N ARG A 71 35.99 -10.92 -24.93
CA ARG A 71 37.10 -10.44 -24.12
C ARG A 71 36.62 -9.76 -22.84
N ALA A 72 37.08 -10.27 -21.70
CA ALA A 72 36.90 -9.60 -20.42
C ALA A 72 37.69 -8.29 -20.39
N VAL A 73 37.07 -7.22 -19.88
CA VAL A 73 37.72 -5.91 -19.76
C VAL A 73 38.08 -5.66 -18.29
N LYS A 74 39.36 -5.44 -18.02
CA LYS A 74 39.87 -5.07 -16.69
C LYS A 74 40.06 -3.56 -16.60
N ILE A 75 39.33 -2.92 -15.69
CA ILE A 75 39.43 -1.49 -15.41
C ILE A 75 40.13 -1.32 -14.06
N ARG A 76 41.23 -0.57 -14.06
CA ARG A 76 41.92 -0.13 -12.85
C ARG A 76 41.72 1.38 -12.70
N PRO A 77 40.73 1.83 -11.91
CA PRO A 77 40.51 3.25 -11.69
C PRO A 77 41.76 3.88 -11.05
N ASP A 78 42.00 5.15 -11.38
CA ASP A 78 43.00 5.95 -10.68
C ASP A 78 42.46 6.34 -9.30
N LEU A 79 42.94 5.65 -8.27
CA LEU A 79 42.49 5.77 -6.88
C LEU A 79 43.64 6.32 -6.03
N SER A 80 43.36 7.33 -5.20
CA SER A 80 44.36 7.94 -4.33
C SER A 80 44.90 6.96 -3.29
N PRO A 81 46.20 6.55 -3.37
CA PRO A 81 46.79 5.67 -2.36
C PRO A 81 46.93 6.37 -1.00
N ILE A 82 47.12 7.70 -1.02
CA ILE A 82 47.33 8.54 0.17
C ILE A 82 46.05 8.59 1.01
N GLU A 83 44.89 8.68 0.37
CA GLU A 83 43.59 8.71 1.05
C GLU A 83 43.05 7.29 1.33
N GLY A 84 43.75 6.25 0.89
CA GLY A 84 43.28 4.86 0.96
C GLY A 84 41.99 4.66 0.16
N GLU A 85 41.85 5.36 -0.96
CA GLU A 85 40.65 5.36 -1.78
C GLU A 85 40.39 3.96 -2.37
N TYR A 86 39.13 3.51 -2.31
CA TYR A 86 38.73 2.23 -2.88
C TYR A 86 37.34 2.29 -3.52
N ILE A 87 37.09 1.37 -4.44
CA ILE A 87 35.80 1.20 -5.10
C ILE A 87 34.77 0.68 -4.08
N SER A 88 33.64 1.36 -4.00
CA SER A 88 32.63 1.16 -2.95
C SER A 88 31.23 0.90 -3.49
N ALA A 89 30.95 1.28 -4.74
CA ALA A 89 29.71 0.98 -5.45
C ALA A 89 29.97 0.81 -6.95
N VAL A 90 29.17 0.01 -7.63
CA VAL A 90 29.21 -0.15 -9.10
C VAL A 90 27.79 -0.35 -9.62
N GLU A 91 27.44 0.28 -10.74
CA GLU A 91 26.14 0.12 -11.40
C GLU A 91 26.25 0.40 -12.90
N TRP A 92 25.46 -0.29 -13.73
CA TRP A 92 25.39 -0.01 -15.16
C TRP A 92 24.52 1.22 -15.45
N LEU A 93 24.87 2.01 -16.46
CA LEU A 93 23.99 3.04 -17.04
C LEU A 93 23.77 2.68 -18.51
N VAL A 94 22.51 2.39 -18.87
CA VAL A 94 22.14 1.87 -20.19
C VAL A 94 21.09 2.78 -20.81
N PHE A 95 21.35 3.27 -22.02
CA PHE A 95 20.45 4.14 -22.78
C PHE A 95 20.03 3.47 -24.09
N ASP A 96 18.82 3.76 -24.57
CA ASP A 96 18.23 3.16 -25.78
C ASP A 96 19.05 3.38 -27.07
N ASP A 97 19.87 4.42 -27.13
CA ASP A 97 20.74 4.72 -28.28
C ASP A 97 22.01 3.83 -28.30
N ASP A 98 21.94 2.61 -27.77
CA ASP A 98 23.05 1.66 -27.55
C ASP A 98 24.22 2.16 -26.68
N ILE A 99 24.08 3.35 -26.05
CA ILE A 99 25.07 3.86 -25.12
C ILE A 99 25.02 3.05 -23.82
N ARG A 100 26.12 2.35 -23.53
CA ARG A 100 26.31 1.55 -22.33
C ARG A 100 27.61 1.90 -21.64
N VAL A 101 27.51 2.33 -20.39
CA VAL A 101 28.64 2.73 -19.56
C VAL A 101 28.52 2.16 -18.16
N LEU A 102 29.64 2.05 -17.47
CA LEU A 102 29.72 1.55 -16.11
C LEU A 102 30.02 2.70 -15.15
N ALA A 103 29.15 2.93 -14.17
CA ALA A 103 29.37 3.90 -13.10
C ALA A 103 30.00 3.21 -11.87
N ALA A 104 30.98 3.86 -11.27
CA ALA A 104 31.64 3.41 -10.05
C ALA A 104 31.72 4.55 -9.02
N GLY A 105 31.43 4.25 -7.76
CA GLY A 105 31.54 5.18 -6.64
C GLY A 105 32.70 4.81 -5.72
N THR A 106 33.42 5.80 -5.18
CA THR A 106 34.58 5.57 -4.29
C THR A 106 34.31 5.87 -2.81
N SER A 107 35.20 5.37 -1.95
CA SER A 107 35.20 5.64 -0.52
C SER A 107 35.42 7.10 -0.14
N CYS A 108 35.96 7.91 -1.06
CA CYS A 108 36.20 9.33 -0.88
C CYS A 108 35.10 10.22 -1.47
N GLY A 109 34.10 9.63 -2.16
CA GLY A 109 32.94 10.37 -2.66
C GLY A 109 32.99 10.71 -4.14
N TYR A 110 33.90 10.09 -4.90
CA TYR A 110 33.99 10.29 -6.34
C TYR A 110 33.01 9.36 -7.08
N LEU A 111 32.24 9.95 -8.00
CA LEU A 111 31.52 9.27 -9.05
C LEU A 111 32.41 9.21 -10.29
N MET A 112 32.66 8.02 -10.80
CA MET A 112 33.41 7.75 -12.02
C MET A 112 32.52 7.04 -13.03
N ILE A 113 32.62 7.38 -14.31
CA ILE A 113 31.91 6.73 -15.40
C ILE A 113 32.93 6.20 -16.40
N PHE A 114 32.82 4.93 -16.77
CA PHE A 114 33.70 4.24 -17.70
C PHE A 114 32.94 3.75 -18.92
N SER A 115 33.58 3.79 -20.09
CA SER A 115 33.04 3.13 -21.29
C SER A 115 33.04 1.61 -21.14
N SER A 116 32.30 0.92 -22.00
CA SER A 116 32.32 -0.55 -22.10
C SER A 116 33.70 -1.15 -22.37
N HIS A 117 34.64 -0.33 -22.88
CA HIS A 117 36.04 -0.69 -23.13
C HIS A 117 36.99 -0.29 -22.01
N GLY A 118 36.47 0.27 -20.90
CA GLY A 118 37.25 0.61 -19.72
C GLY A 118 37.93 1.99 -19.74
N ARG A 119 37.61 2.85 -20.71
CA ARG A 119 38.11 4.24 -20.73
C ARG A 119 37.32 5.10 -19.74
N LEU A 120 38.00 5.92 -18.94
CA LEU A 120 37.36 6.89 -18.05
C LEU A 120 36.72 8.01 -18.87
N ILE A 121 35.41 8.19 -18.71
CA ILE A 121 34.60 9.22 -19.38
C ILE A 121 34.45 10.44 -18.47
N HIS A 122 34.16 10.21 -17.19
CA HIS A 122 33.87 11.28 -16.23
C HIS A 122 34.34 10.91 -14.83
N ARG A 123 34.84 11.90 -14.08
CA ARG A 123 35.19 11.78 -12.66
C ARG A 123 34.82 13.07 -11.94
N GLN A 124 33.99 12.97 -10.91
CA GLN A 124 33.52 14.13 -10.15
C GLN A 124 33.30 13.77 -8.67
N ILE A 125 33.67 14.68 -7.77
CA ILE A 125 33.32 14.55 -6.35
C ILE A 125 31.86 14.98 -6.12
N VAL A 126 31.07 14.10 -5.51
CA VAL A 126 29.65 14.36 -5.21
C VAL A 126 29.52 15.02 -3.83
N ASN A 127 30.03 14.35 -2.80
CA ASN A 127 30.12 14.86 -1.44
C ASN A 127 31.24 14.07 -0.73
N PRO A 128 32.01 14.67 0.19
CA PRO A 128 33.05 13.93 0.90
C PRO A 128 32.48 12.74 1.68
N GLY A 129 33.10 11.57 1.52
CA GLY A 129 32.75 10.33 2.23
C GLY A 129 32.36 9.18 1.32
N LYS A 130 32.15 8.01 1.90
CA LYS A 130 31.92 6.77 1.13
C LYS A 130 30.60 6.81 0.38
N ILE A 131 30.63 6.54 -0.93
CA ILE A 131 29.42 6.19 -1.69
C ILE A 131 28.98 4.79 -1.28
N LEU A 132 27.77 4.67 -0.74
CA LEU A 132 27.19 3.40 -0.32
C LEU A 132 26.58 2.65 -1.49
N LYS A 133 25.90 3.38 -2.39
CA LYS A 133 25.16 2.78 -3.50
C LYS A 133 24.96 3.78 -4.64
N LEU A 134 24.99 3.25 -5.85
CA LEU A 134 24.50 3.93 -7.05
C LEU A 134 23.16 3.28 -7.41
N ARG A 135 22.16 4.08 -7.75
CA ARG A 135 20.83 3.59 -8.14
C ARG A 135 20.41 4.25 -9.43
N VAL A 136 19.85 3.46 -10.32
CA VAL A 136 19.31 3.92 -11.60
C VAL A 136 17.81 3.75 -11.58
N ARG A 137 17.11 4.78 -12.03
CA ARG A 137 15.67 4.74 -12.28
C ARG A 137 15.41 5.24 -13.70
N GLY A 138 14.79 4.41 -14.51
CA GLY A 138 14.40 4.70 -15.89
C GLY A 138 13.00 4.19 -16.19
N VAL A 139 12.49 4.48 -17.39
CA VAL A 139 11.19 3.98 -17.87
C VAL A 139 11.41 2.62 -18.55
N LYS A 140 10.63 1.60 -18.18
CA LYS A 140 10.56 0.38 -19.00
C LYS A 140 9.62 0.66 -20.17
N GLN A 141 10.07 0.36 -21.39
CA GLN A 141 9.50 0.69 -22.70
C GLN A 141 7.95 0.57 -22.82
N ASP A 142 7.30 -0.25 -21.99
CA ASP A 142 5.84 -0.54 -22.06
C ASP A 142 5.03 -0.11 -20.79
N LEU A 143 5.57 0.79 -19.96
CA LEU A 143 4.84 1.40 -18.84
C LEU A 143 4.30 2.79 -19.24
N THR A 144 3.10 2.80 -19.84
CA THR A 144 2.33 3.98 -20.30
C THR A 144 1.80 4.92 -19.18
N GLN A 145 2.49 5.02 -18.04
CA GLN A 145 2.13 6.02 -17.03
C GLN A 145 3.18 7.14 -17.01
N ASP A 146 2.80 8.26 -17.63
CA ASP A 146 3.44 9.57 -17.46
C ASP A 146 3.70 9.82 -15.97
N THR A 147 4.97 9.88 -15.54
CA THR A 147 5.50 10.70 -14.40
C THR A 147 6.89 10.31 -13.87
N SER A 148 7.59 9.26 -14.35
CA SER A 148 8.95 8.99 -13.84
C SER A 148 10.02 9.73 -14.65
N SER A 149 10.61 10.77 -14.06
CA SER A 149 11.87 11.35 -14.55
C SER A 149 13.00 10.35 -14.39
N GLU A 150 13.74 10.10 -15.46
CA GLU A 150 14.97 9.31 -15.48
C GLU A 150 16.03 9.93 -14.57
N GLU A 151 16.66 9.13 -13.71
CA GLU A 151 17.61 9.65 -12.72
C GLU A 151 18.66 8.63 -12.28
N VAL A 152 19.84 9.16 -11.92
CA VAL A 152 20.90 8.43 -11.23
C VAL A 152 21.03 8.99 -9.82
N CYS A 153 20.85 8.15 -8.81
CA CYS A 153 20.97 8.52 -7.41
C CYS A 153 22.28 8.00 -6.81
N VAL A 154 22.98 8.86 -6.08
CA VAL A 154 24.16 8.52 -5.30
C VAL A 154 23.78 8.55 -3.81
N VAL A 155 23.88 7.40 -3.15
CA VAL A 155 23.52 7.24 -1.74
C VAL A 155 24.80 7.25 -0.91
N MET A 156 24.83 8.06 0.13
CA MET A 156 25.94 8.22 1.06
C MET A 156 25.41 8.27 2.51
N PRO A 157 26.23 8.10 3.56
CA PRO A 157 25.75 8.14 4.93
C PRO A 157 25.06 9.48 5.25
N GLY A 158 23.73 9.45 5.40
CA GLY A 158 22.92 10.63 5.70
C GLY A 158 22.74 11.61 4.54
N VAL A 159 23.18 11.27 3.32
CA VAL A 159 23.14 12.16 2.15
C VAL A 159 22.65 11.40 0.92
N VAL A 160 21.79 12.04 0.13
CA VAL A 160 21.35 11.54 -1.18
C VAL A 160 21.60 12.62 -2.21
N ALA A 161 22.25 12.25 -3.31
CA ALA A 161 22.40 13.10 -4.49
C ALA A 161 21.59 12.54 -5.67
N ARG A 162 20.98 13.42 -6.46
CA ARG A 162 20.25 13.08 -7.69
C ARG A 162 20.91 13.78 -8.88
N PHE A 163 21.20 13.00 -9.91
CA PHE A 163 21.59 13.45 -11.24
C PHE A 163 20.42 13.20 -12.19
N ASP A 164 20.12 14.17 -13.05
CA ASP A 164 19.09 13.98 -14.07
C ASP A 164 19.61 13.07 -15.18
N GLY A 165 18.80 12.10 -15.60
CA GLY A 165 19.17 11.15 -16.65
C GLY A 165 19.49 11.84 -17.98
N SER A 166 18.81 12.95 -18.28
CA SER A 166 19.06 13.73 -19.50
C SER A 166 20.43 14.42 -19.49
N ASP A 167 20.87 14.94 -18.36
CA ASP A 167 22.19 15.56 -18.20
C ASP A 167 23.31 14.53 -18.35
N VAL A 168 23.12 13.34 -17.76
CA VAL A 168 24.05 12.20 -17.91
C VAL A 168 24.10 11.77 -19.38
N LYS A 169 22.95 11.62 -20.04
CA LYS A 169 22.85 11.25 -21.46
C LYS A 169 23.58 12.26 -22.35
N ASN A 170 23.35 13.56 -22.13
CA ASN A 170 23.98 14.63 -22.89
C ASN A 170 25.50 14.61 -22.75
N LEU A 171 26.02 14.37 -21.53
CA LEU A 171 27.46 14.22 -21.31
C LEU A 171 28.03 13.04 -22.11
N LEU A 172 27.36 11.89 -22.07
CA LEU A 172 27.80 10.70 -22.78
C LEU A 172 27.77 10.92 -24.30
N GLN A 173 26.69 11.47 -24.83
CA GLN A 173 26.55 11.75 -26.26
C GLN A 173 27.66 12.67 -26.77
N ARG A 174 27.98 13.75 -26.04
CA ARG A 174 29.12 14.63 -26.38
C ARG A 174 30.43 13.87 -26.41
N TRP A 175 30.71 13.07 -25.38
CA TRP A 175 31.94 12.29 -25.31
C TRP A 175 32.08 11.28 -26.46
N PHE A 176 31.00 10.57 -26.81
CA PHE A 176 31.00 9.62 -27.94
C PHE A 176 31.14 10.33 -29.29
N GLN A 177 30.52 11.51 -29.46
CA GLN A 177 30.69 12.33 -30.67
C GLN A 177 32.14 12.81 -30.82
N GLU A 178 32.73 13.38 -29.76
CA GLU A 178 34.11 13.86 -29.75
C GLU A 178 35.11 12.74 -30.02
N THR A 179 34.92 11.58 -29.37
CA THR A 179 35.79 10.41 -29.57
C THR A 179 35.67 9.85 -30.99
N ASN A 180 34.47 9.84 -31.58
CA ASN A 180 34.28 9.37 -32.96
C ASN A 180 34.83 10.37 -33.99
N SER A 181 34.80 11.68 -33.72
CA SER A 181 35.45 12.67 -34.58
C SER A 181 36.99 12.60 -34.53
N GLN A 182 37.57 12.32 -33.36
CA GLN A 182 39.02 12.14 -33.20
C GLN A 182 39.56 10.86 -33.85
N VAL A 183 38.70 9.90 -34.18
CA VAL A 183 39.10 8.67 -34.91
C VAL A 183 39.27 8.93 -36.41
N TRP A 184 38.76 10.04 -36.95
CA TRP A 184 38.90 10.40 -38.38
C TRP A 184 40.09 11.29 -38.68
N ASP A 185 40.69 11.91 -37.67
CA ASP A 185 41.97 12.63 -37.78
C ASP A 185 43.07 11.82 -37.08
N GLN A 186 43.73 10.92 -37.82
CA GLN A 186 45.00 10.34 -37.40
C GLN A 186 46.07 10.54 -38.49
N ASP A 187 46.88 11.58 -38.29
CA ASP A 187 48.32 11.51 -38.46
C ASP A 187 48.98 11.86 -37.11
N PHE A 188 49.98 11.06 -36.75
CA PHE A 188 50.77 10.92 -35.51
C PHE A 188 51.08 12.18 -34.67
N ASP A 189 51.11 12.05 -33.33
CA ASP A 189 52.36 11.95 -32.55
C ASP A 189 52.15 11.58 -31.05
N ASP A 190 53.04 10.73 -30.53
CA ASP A 190 53.13 10.29 -29.13
C ASP A 190 53.83 11.38 -28.31
N SER A 191 53.07 12.31 -27.71
CA SER A 191 53.60 13.12 -26.61
C SER A 191 52.48 13.59 -25.68
N PHE A 192 52.52 13.10 -24.44
CA PHE A 192 51.70 13.57 -23.33
C PHE A 192 51.97 15.05 -23.03
N PRO A 193 50.94 15.87 -22.79
CA PRO A 193 51.07 17.04 -21.95
C PRO A 193 50.46 16.77 -20.57
N ASP A 194 51.32 16.79 -19.56
CA ASP A 194 50.98 17.27 -18.22
C ASP A 194 50.47 18.72 -18.36
N ASP A 195 49.21 19.00 -18.04
CA ASP A 195 48.83 20.07 -17.09
C ASP A 195 47.32 20.11 -16.82
N ASN A 196 47.00 20.71 -15.68
CA ASN A 196 45.68 20.99 -15.11
C ASN A 196 44.60 21.50 -16.09
N GLY A 197 43.39 20.95 -15.98
CA GLY A 197 42.15 21.76 -15.99
C GLY A 197 41.24 21.67 -17.23
N ASN A 198 40.11 20.99 -17.03
CA ASN A 198 38.79 21.23 -17.66
C ASN A 198 38.62 21.11 -19.18
N SER A 199 37.92 20.04 -19.60
CA SER A 199 36.90 20.15 -20.66
C SER A 199 35.74 19.13 -20.58
N SER A 200 35.53 18.41 -19.47
CA SER A 200 34.25 17.71 -19.22
C SER A 200 33.40 18.57 -18.30
N ALA A 201 32.30 19.12 -18.80
CA ALA A 201 31.36 19.87 -17.99
C ALA A 201 30.94 19.04 -16.76
N SER A 202 31.13 19.60 -15.56
CA SER A 202 30.69 18.98 -14.31
C SER A 202 29.20 18.62 -14.39
N LEU A 203 28.84 17.39 -14.09
CA LEU A 203 27.44 16.98 -14.11
C LEU A 203 26.68 17.74 -13.03
N PRO A 204 25.55 18.40 -13.38
CA PRO A 204 24.70 19.03 -12.39
C PRO A 204 24.01 17.96 -11.54
N TYR A 205 23.88 18.22 -10.24
CA TYR A 205 23.16 17.37 -9.32
C TYR A 205 22.47 18.20 -8.24
N GLN A 206 21.50 17.58 -7.57
CA GLN A 206 20.89 18.09 -6.34
C GLN A 206 21.33 17.23 -5.16
N LEU A 207 21.54 17.86 -4.00
CA LEU A 207 22.06 17.21 -2.80
C LEU A 207 21.14 17.47 -1.60
N TRP A 208 20.77 16.43 -0.87
CA TRP A 208 19.91 16.52 0.32
C TRP A 208 20.53 15.82 1.51
N ASN A 209 20.36 16.42 2.70
CA ASN A 209 20.68 15.80 3.97
C ASN A 209 19.45 15.06 4.50
N VAL A 210 19.56 13.74 4.66
CA VAL A 210 18.50 12.84 5.12
C VAL A 210 18.86 12.17 6.46
N SER A 211 19.73 12.79 7.26
CA SER A 211 20.27 12.21 8.50
C SER A 211 19.47 12.50 9.77
N LYS A 212 18.29 13.13 9.66
CA LYS A 212 17.49 13.53 10.84
C LYS A 212 17.24 12.38 11.82
N TYR A 213 17.01 11.18 11.30
CA TYR A 213 16.69 9.98 12.08
C TYR A 213 17.85 8.99 12.15
N GLY A 214 19.09 9.47 12.02
CA GLY A 214 20.29 8.65 12.00
C GLY A 214 20.92 8.53 10.61
N LEU A 215 22.06 7.84 10.56
CA LEU A 215 22.75 7.56 9.30
C LEU A 215 22.00 6.47 8.52
N CYS A 216 21.77 6.70 7.24
CA CYS A 216 21.15 5.70 6.38
C CYS A 216 22.18 4.68 5.87
N ALA A 217 21.83 3.40 5.93
CA ALA A 217 22.52 2.30 5.27
C ALA A 217 22.15 2.22 3.78
N ASP A 218 20.91 2.62 3.43
CA ASP A 218 20.43 2.68 2.05
C ASP A 218 19.33 3.75 1.92
N ALA A 219 19.13 4.26 0.71
CA ALA A 219 18.12 5.27 0.42
C ALA A 219 17.67 5.17 -1.04
N ALA A 220 16.46 5.60 -1.34
CA ALA A 220 15.96 5.71 -2.71
C ALA A 220 14.94 6.85 -2.84
N ILE A 221 14.98 7.54 -3.98
CA ILE A 221 13.96 8.49 -4.38
C ILE A 221 12.81 7.70 -5.04
N THR A 222 11.61 7.77 -4.48
CA THR A 222 10.47 6.92 -4.88
C THR A 222 9.60 7.56 -5.94
N GLY A 223 9.66 8.89 -6.12
CA GLY A 223 8.89 9.62 -7.12
C GLY A 223 8.65 11.07 -6.75
N VAL A 224 7.92 11.76 -7.61
CA VAL A 224 7.41 13.12 -7.36
C VAL A 224 6.31 13.05 -6.31
N MET A 225 6.28 14.03 -5.42
CA MET A 225 5.25 14.20 -4.39
C MET A 225 4.53 15.53 -4.62
N PRO A 226 3.21 15.62 -4.36
CA PRO A 226 2.52 16.91 -4.36
C PRO A 226 3.16 17.91 -3.39
N PRO A 227 3.03 19.23 -3.67
CA PRO A 227 3.53 20.26 -2.77
C PRO A 227 2.84 20.16 -1.39
N PRO A 228 3.47 20.70 -0.33
CA PRO A 228 2.81 20.85 0.97
C PRO A 228 1.47 21.60 0.83
N LEU A 229 0.47 21.26 1.66
CA LEU A 229 -0.87 21.88 1.63
C LEU A 229 -0.86 23.42 1.76
N MET A 230 0.19 24.01 2.33
CA MET A 230 0.37 25.47 2.44
C MET A 230 1.12 26.11 1.27
N GLU A 231 1.62 25.31 0.32
CA GLU A 231 2.44 25.74 -0.82
C GLU A 231 1.80 25.32 -2.16
N ILE A 232 0.47 25.10 -2.20
CA ILE A 232 -0.29 24.60 -3.37
C ILE A 232 -0.12 25.50 -4.62
N GLN A 233 0.22 26.78 -4.44
CA GLN A 233 0.50 27.73 -5.54
C GLN A 233 1.96 27.72 -6.03
N SER A 234 2.83 26.90 -5.44
CA SER A 234 4.24 26.81 -5.81
C SER A 234 4.43 25.94 -7.06
N SER A 235 5.14 26.46 -8.08
CA SER A 235 5.58 25.68 -9.25
C SER A 235 6.73 24.71 -8.95
N GLN A 236 7.11 24.57 -7.67
CA GLN A 236 8.26 23.77 -7.25
C GLN A 236 7.96 22.27 -7.29
N ARG A 237 8.93 21.50 -7.80
CA ARG A 237 8.89 20.03 -7.76
C ARG A 237 9.40 19.54 -6.41
N TYR A 238 8.69 18.58 -5.83
CA TYR A 238 9.10 17.86 -4.63
C TYR A 238 9.25 16.39 -4.93
N TYR A 239 10.22 15.74 -4.30
CA TYR A 239 10.42 14.30 -4.39
C TYR A 239 10.19 13.65 -3.03
N CYS A 240 9.83 12.37 -3.05
CA CYS A 240 9.82 11.53 -1.87
C CYS A 240 11.11 10.70 -1.83
N ALA A 241 11.81 10.70 -0.71
CA ALA A 241 12.91 9.78 -0.43
C ALA A 241 12.54 8.86 0.73
N VAL A 242 12.84 7.58 0.57
CA VAL A 242 12.79 6.58 1.64
C VAL A 242 14.23 6.21 1.99
N THR A 243 14.55 6.24 3.28
CA THR A 243 15.84 5.83 3.81
C THR A 243 15.66 4.71 4.84
N ILE A 244 16.69 3.91 5.01
CA ILE A 244 16.75 2.85 6.03
C ILE A 244 18.11 2.93 6.72
N GLY A 245 18.19 2.57 8.00
CA GLY A 245 19.46 2.60 8.72
C GLY A 245 19.39 1.96 10.10
N ASP A 246 20.39 2.30 10.91
CA ASP A 246 20.62 1.68 12.21
C ASP A 246 19.63 2.18 13.28
N ASP A 247 19.33 3.47 13.28
CA ASP A 247 18.45 4.10 14.28
C ASP A 247 16.98 4.04 13.88
N ALA A 248 16.70 4.06 12.58
CA ALA A 248 15.36 3.95 12.01
C ALA A 248 15.33 2.90 10.90
N VAL A 249 14.48 1.89 11.05
CA VAL A 249 14.31 0.83 10.04
C VAL A 249 13.79 1.42 8.74
N ILE A 250 12.92 2.43 8.82
CA ILE A 250 12.41 3.19 7.67
C ILE A 250 12.30 4.66 8.09
N SER A 251 12.72 5.58 7.23
CA SER A 251 12.36 7.00 7.31
C SER A 251 11.96 7.50 5.94
N ALA A 252 11.07 8.49 5.90
CA ALA A 252 10.63 9.13 4.67
C ALA A 252 10.82 10.64 4.75
N PHE A 253 11.24 11.24 3.64
CA PHE A 253 11.53 12.66 3.51
C PHE A 253 10.90 13.22 2.24
N ARG A 254 10.43 14.47 2.33
CA ARG A 254 10.10 15.33 1.20
C ARG A 254 11.33 16.15 0.85
N LEU A 255 11.79 16.02 -0.39
CA LEU A 255 12.97 16.70 -0.92
C LEU A 255 12.53 17.84 -1.84
N SER A 256 12.95 19.07 -1.55
CA SER A 256 12.68 20.22 -2.44
C SER A 256 13.81 20.43 -3.44
N VAL A 257 13.51 20.97 -4.62
CA VAL A 257 14.54 21.38 -5.59
C VAL A 257 15.19 22.73 -5.22
N ASP A 258 14.50 23.55 -4.42
CA ASP A 258 15.00 24.88 -4.04
C ASP A 258 16.20 24.81 -3.09
N LYS A 259 17.19 25.69 -3.35
CA LYS A 259 18.41 25.92 -2.58
C LYS A 259 18.25 27.08 -1.58
N SER A 260 17.12 27.79 -1.59
CA SER A 260 16.86 28.90 -0.67
C SER A 260 16.85 28.39 0.79
N ARG A 261 17.61 29.08 1.64
CA ARG A 261 17.78 28.71 3.05
C ARG A 261 16.41 28.67 3.74
N SER A 262 16.08 27.52 4.33
CA SER A 262 14.93 27.36 5.21
C SER A 262 14.95 28.39 6.34
N LEU A 263 14.18 29.47 6.19
CA LEU A 263 13.95 30.49 7.23
C LEU A 263 13.22 29.91 8.46
N VAL A 264 12.64 28.72 8.35
CA VAL A 264 11.90 28.04 9.44
C VAL A 264 12.80 27.10 10.25
N GLY A 265 14.02 26.80 9.79
CA GLY A 265 14.99 25.94 10.48
C GLY A 265 15.83 26.64 11.56
N ALA A 266 15.83 27.97 11.62
CA ALA A 266 16.66 28.74 12.54
C ALA A 266 16.07 28.90 13.96
N ILE A 267 14.79 28.59 14.15
CA ILE A 267 14.07 28.86 15.41
C ILE A 267 13.92 27.60 16.30
N LEU A 268 14.11 26.39 15.75
CA LEU A 268 13.98 25.14 16.53
C LEU A 268 15.30 24.47 16.94
N SER A 269 16.46 25.07 16.63
CA SER A 269 17.78 24.53 17.01
C SER A 269 18.32 25.01 18.36
N LYS A 270 17.53 25.75 19.16
CA LYS A 270 17.94 26.27 20.48
C LYS A 270 17.44 25.48 21.70
N VAL A 271 17.05 24.22 21.54
CA VAL A 271 16.84 23.33 22.69
C VAL A 271 17.54 22.00 22.46
N VAL A 272 18.79 21.93 22.93
CA VAL A 272 19.56 20.68 23.07
C VAL A 272 19.91 20.56 24.55
N PRO A 273 19.46 19.53 25.28
CA PRO A 273 20.15 19.09 26.48
C PRO A 273 21.40 18.33 26.05
N ALA A 274 22.54 18.85 26.48
CA ALA A 274 23.86 18.25 26.28
C ALA A 274 23.98 16.93 27.04
N THR A 275 24.33 15.84 26.34
CA THR A 275 25.04 14.69 26.91
C THR A 275 25.59 13.82 25.78
N VAL A 276 26.85 14.01 25.40
CA VAL A 276 27.73 12.89 25.00
C VAL A 276 29.14 13.17 25.51
N SER A 277 29.60 12.18 26.27
CA SER A 277 30.86 12.05 26.98
C SER A 277 32.11 12.43 26.18
N THR A 278 32.91 13.26 26.82
CA THR A 278 34.38 13.24 26.87
C THR A 278 34.94 11.81 26.84
N ILE A 279 35.97 11.57 26.02
CA ILE A 279 37.23 10.85 26.29
C ILE A 279 37.82 10.44 24.93
N ALA A 280 38.86 11.15 24.49
CA ALA A 280 40.16 10.57 24.12
C ALA A 280 41.08 11.64 23.51
N SER A 281 42.32 11.64 24.00
CA SER A 281 43.52 12.24 23.41
C SER A 281 43.83 13.72 23.71
N PHE A 282 44.11 13.99 24.99
CA PHE A 282 45.18 14.90 25.37
C PHE A 282 46.52 14.19 25.14
N SER A 283 47.12 14.33 23.95
CA SER A 283 48.56 14.11 23.78
C SER A 283 49.06 14.72 22.48
N LYS A 284 49.63 15.92 22.58
CA LYS A 284 50.73 16.53 21.81
C LYS A 284 50.58 18.05 21.82
N LEU A 285 50.73 18.62 23.01
CA LEU A 285 51.27 19.96 23.15
C LEU A 285 52.79 19.80 23.29
N ILE A 286 53.56 20.68 22.64
CA ILE A 286 55.02 20.78 22.64
C ILE A 286 55.72 19.91 21.57
N TRP A 287 55.84 20.42 20.34
CA TRP A 287 57.15 20.69 19.71
C TRP A 287 57.02 21.54 18.43
N ARG A 288 57.75 22.67 18.44
CA ARG A 288 58.36 23.51 17.39
C ARG A 288 57.65 23.86 16.06
N SER A 289 57.91 25.11 15.69
CA SER A 289 57.58 25.79 14.45
C SER A 289 58.16 25.09 13.22
N GLU A 290 57.29 24.66 12.31
CA GLU A 290 57.64 24.48 10.90
C GLU A 290 56.52 25.06 10.04
N GLN A 291 56.92 25.71 8.95
CA GLN A 291 56.05 26.40 8.00
C GLN A 291 55.01 25.41 7.45
N LYS A 292 53.72 25.73 7.63
CA LYS A 292 52.63 24.99 6.98
C LYS A 292 52.84 25.02 5.45
N PRO A 293 52.92 23.87 4.76
CA PRO A 293 52.81 23.86 3.32
C PRO A 293 51.38 24.30 2.96
N LYS A 294 51.26 25.13 1.90
CA LYS A 294 49.97 25.57 1.35
C LYS A 294 49.09 24.34 1.09
N ARG A 295 48.07 24.13 1.93
CA ARG A 295 47.01 23.14 1.65
C ARG A 295 46.38 23.52 0.31
N LYS A 296 46.33 22.56 -0.62
CA LYS A 296 45.49 22.63 -1.82
C LYS A 296 44.07 23.06 -1.40
N PRO A 297 43.39 23.93 -2.16
CA PRO A 297 42.05 24.37 -1.79
C PRO A 297 41.13 23.16 -1.69
N GLU A 298 40.53 22.95 -0.52
CA GLU A 298 39.48 21.95 -0.31
C GLU A 298 38.34 22.22 -1.32
N ALA A 299 37.93 21.17 -2.03
CA ALA A 299 36.89 21.25 -3.04
C ALA A 299 35.58 21.75 -2.40
N LYS A 300 35.07 22.90 -2.88
CA LYS A 300 33.83 23.51 -2.37
C LYS A 300 32.64 22.58 -2.63
N THR A 301 32.06 22.03 -1.57
CA THR A 301 30.83 21.20 -1.63
C THR A 301 29.61 22.06 -2.00
N GLN A 302 28.69 21.54 -2.82
CA GLN A 302 27.42 22.22 -3.09
C GLN A 302 26.56 22.34 -1.81
N PRO A 303 25.78 23.42 -1.64
CA PRO A 303 24.86 23.56 -0.52
C PRO A 303 23.71 22.55 -0.61
N PHE A 304 23.30 22.00 0.54
CA PHE A 304 22.15 21.11 0.63
C PHE A 304 20.84 21.84 0.32
N ALA A 305 20.02 21.23 -0.53
CA ALA A 305 18.61 21.59 -0.67
C ALA A 305 17.80 21.07 0.52
N ARG A 306 16.60 21.61 0.74
CA ARG A 306 15.78 21.28 1.92
C ARG A 306 15.22 19.86 1.81
N ALA A 307 15.48 19.06 2.84
CA ALA A 307 14.83 17.79 3.09
C ALA A 307 13.97 17.91 4.35
N SER A 308 12.66 17.71 4.19
CA SER A 308 11.70 17.77 5.29
C SER A 308 11.25 16.36 5.65
N PRO A 309 11.39 15.92 6.90
CA PRO A 309 10.94 14.59 7.33
C PRO A 309 9.42 14.47 7.21
N LEU A 310 8.94 13.29 6.82
CA LEU A 310 7.52 12.96 6.70
C LEU A 310 7.09 11.97 7.77
N THR A 311 7.78 10.85 7.87
CA THR A 311 7.51 9.80 8.86
C THR A 311 8.77 8.99 9.13
N CYS A 312 8.80 8.29 10.26
CA CYS A 312 9.85 7.34 10.59
C CYS A 312 9.27 6.15 11.36
N LEU A 313 9.80 4.96 11.06
CA LEU A 313 9.60 3.75 11.83
C LEU A 313 10.90 3.42 12.56
N GLN A 314 10.94 3.77 13.84
CA GLN A 314 11.98 3.33 14.77
C GLN A 314 11.51 2.04 15.44
N ASP A 315 12.32 0.99 15.38
CA ASP A 315 11.95 -0.35 15.85
C ASP A 315 13.19 -1.06 16.40
N CYS A 316 13.81 -0.48 17.43
CA CYS A 316 14.98 -1.03 18.09
C CYS A 316 14.64 -2.42 18.70
N PRO A 317 15.49 -3.45 18.54
CA PRO A 317 16.89 -3.42 18.06
C PRO A 317 17.06 -3.71 16.55
N ARG A 318 16.00 -3.60 15.75
CA ARG A 318 16.05 -3.86 14.30
C ARG A 318 16.67 -2.68 13.58
N LYS A 319 17.54 -3.01 12.63
CA LYS A 319 18.22 -2.07 11.73
C LYS A 319 17.80 -2.37 10.30
N GLY A 320 17.49 -1.36 9.52
CA GLY A 320 17.20 -1.55 8.10
C GLY A 320 18.50 -1.83 7.32
N GLU A 321 18.54 -2.91 6.55
CA GLU A 321 19.76 -3.38 5.87
C GLU A 321 19.74 -3.19 4.35
N LYS A 322 18.62 -3.52 3.69
CA LYS A 322 18.49 -3.42 2.23
C LYS A 322 17.15 -2.85 1.82
N LEU A 323 17.17 -1.98 0.81
CA LEU A 323 16.00 -1.36 0.19
C LEU A 323 15.96 -1.75 -1.30
N THR A 324 14.81 -2.22 -1.78
CA THR A 324 14.57 -2.46 -3.22
C THR A 324 13.28 -1.80 -3.63
N LEU A 325 13.28 -1.01 -4.70
CA LEU A 325 12.07 -0.37 -5.25
C LEU A 325 11.44 -1.22 -6.36
N SER A 326 10.12 -1.17 -6.48
CA SER A 326 9.42 -1.66 -7.67
C SER A 326 9.75 -0.77 -8.88
N PRO A 327 9.56 -1.26 -10.13
CA PRO A 327 9.81 -0.46 -11.33
C PRO A 327 9.08 0.90 -11.33
N SER A 328 7.83 0.92 -10.89
CA SER A 328 7.02 2.14 -10.75
C SER A 328 7.48 3.07 -9.63
N GLY A 329 8.32 2.59 -8.70
CA GLY A 329 8.68 3.29 -7.47
C GLY A 329 7.57 3.33 -6.42
N THR A 330 6.38 2.75 -6.67
CA THR A 330 5.21 2.78 -5.77
C THR A 330 5.30 1.80 -4.60
N LEU A 331 6.15 0.79 -4.70
CA LEU A 331 6.40 -0.20 -3.65
C LEU A 331 7.90 -0.27 -3.33
N ALA A 332 8.22 -0.54 -2.07
CA ALA A 332 9.57 -0.78 -1.61
C ALA A 332 9.63 -2.02 -0.70
N ALA A 333 10.53 -2.96 -1.00
CA ALA A 333 10.84 -4.08 -0.13
C ALA A 333 12.05 -3.73 0.74
N ILE A 334 11.91 -3.87 2.06
CA ILE A 334 12.92 -3.48 3.05
C ILE A 334 13.23 -4.68 3.93
N THR A 335 14.50 -5.08 4.01
CA THR A 335 14.94 -6.15 4.92
C THR A 335 15.57 -5.57 6.18
N ASP A 336 15.34 -6.21 7.32
CA ASP A 336 15.98 -5.83 8.58
C ASP A 336 16.96 -6.87 9.13
N SER A 337 17.79 -6.42 10.07
CA SER A 337 18.87 -7.19 10.70
C SER A 337 18.41 -8.41 11.50
N LEU A 338 17.12 -8.52 11.80
CA LEU A 338 16.55 -9.65 12.54
C LEU A 338 15.66 -10.54 11.67
N GLY A 339 15.73 -10.39 10.35
CA GLY A 339 15.10 -11.26 9.37
C GLY A 339 13.62 -10.98 9.12
N ARG A 340 13.20 -9.73 9.24
CA ARG A 340 11.91 -9.26 8.74
C ARG A 340 12.06 -8.66 7.34
N ILE A 341 11.03 -8.80 6.54
CA ILE A 341 10.89 -8.10 5.26
C ILE A 341 9.60 -7.29 5.34
N LEU A 342 9.69 -5.99 5.05
CA LEU A 342 8.56 -5.06 5.00
C LEU A 342 8.31 -4.66 3.55
N LEU A 343 7.08 -4.79 3.06
CA LEU A 343 6.64 -4.19 1.81
C LEU A 343 5.95 -2.87 2.14
N LEU A 344 6.59 -1.76 1.79
CA LEU A 344 6.13 -0.40 1.98
C LEU A 344 5.44 0.09 0.71
N ASP A 345 4.24 0.66 0.84
CA ASP A 345 3.65 1.52 -0.19
C ASP A 345 4.26 2.91 -0.06
N THR A 346 5.02 3.35 -1.07
CA THR A 346 5.86 4.54 -0.98
C THR A 346 5.08 5.85 -1.16
N GLN A 347 3.85 5.77 -1.66
CA GLN A 347 2.96 6.92 -1.79
C GLN A 347 2.18 7.13 -0.49
N ALA A 348 1.60 6.05 0.04
CA ALA A 348 0.89 6.11 1.32
C ALA A 348 1.83 6.16 2.53
N LEU A 349 3.09 5.78 2.36
CA LEU A 349 4.08 5.61 3.43
C LEU A 349 3.62 4.62 4.51
N VAL A 350 2.92 3.55 4.10
CA VAL A 350 2.37 2.51 4.97
C VAL A 350 2.94 1.15 4.59
N VAL A 351 3.34 0.36 5.58
CA VAL A 351 3.71 -1.04 5.37
C VAL A 351 2.46 -1.84 5.03
N VAL A 352 2.38 -2.37 3.81
CA VAL A 352 1.23 -3.13 3.30
C VAL A 352 1.37 -4.64 3.49
N ARG A 353 2.58 -5.13 3.75
CA ARG A 353 2.84 -6.55 4.05
C ARG A 353 4.15 -6.75 4.80
N LEU A 354 4.22 -7.84 5.55
CA LEU A 354 5.38 -8.22 6.35
C LEU A 354 5.63 -9.73 6.26
N TRP A 355 6.90 -10.13 6.13
CA TRP A 355 7.37 -11.51 6.30
C TRP A 355 8.36 -11.60 7.45
N LYS A 356 8.37 -12.72 8.18
CA LYS A 356 9.29 -13.00 9.30
C LYS A 356 10.12 -14.25 9.04
N GLY A 357 11.31 -14.31 9.63
CA GLY A 357 12.18 -15.49 9.56
C GLY A 357 13.02 -15.58 8.27
N TYR A 358 13.35 -14.43 7.68
CA TYR A 358 14.14 -14.28 6.45
C TYR A 358 15.44 -13.50 6.73
N ARG A 359 16.28 -14.01 7.64
CA ARG A 359 17.59 -13.41 7.93
C ARG A 359 18.47 -13.42 6.69
N GLU A 360 19.20 -12.32 6.46
CA GLU A 360 20.09 -12.10 5.32
C GLU A 360 19.41 -12.18 3.94
N ALA A 361 18.08 -12.07 3.90
CA ALA A 361 17.34 -12.16 2.65
C ALA A 361 17.68 -11.01 1.71
N SER A 362 17.49 -11.26 0.42
CA SER A 362 17.55 -10.24 -0.62
C SER A 362 16.26 -10.31 -1.44
N CYS A 363 15.70 -9.15 -1.73
CA CYS A 363 14.40 -9.05 -2.38
C CYS A 363 14.54 -8.33 -3.73
N LEU A 364 13.95 -8.90 -4.78
CA LEU A 364 13.83 -8.30 -6.11
C LEU A 364 12.40 -8.44 -6.61
N PHE A 365 11.93 -7.44 -7.35
CA PHE A 365 10.62 -7.52 -7.99
C PHE A 365 10.74 -8.35 -9.28
N VAL A 366 9.71 -9.14 -9.58
CA VAL A 366 9.64 -10.02 -10.76
C VAL A 366 8.22 -10.02 -11.30
N GLU A 367 8.04 -10.18 -12.61
CA GLU A 367 6.72 -10.31 -13.21
C GLU A 367 6.45 -11.76 -13.59
N MET A 368 5.30 -12.28 -13.14
CA MET A 368 4.89 -13.67 -13.32
C MET A 368 3.55 -13.71 -14.03
N LEU A 369 3.31 -14.69 -14.90
CA LEU A 369 2.03 -14.76 -15.60
C LEU A 369 0.84 -15.04 -14.66
N ALA A 370 -0.23 -14.28 -14.87
CA ALA A 370 -1.47 -14.36 -14.12
C ALA A 370 -2.38 -15.45 -14.70
N GLY A 371 -2.22 -16.69 -14.22
CA GLY A 371 -3.16 -17.80 -14.48
C GLY A 371 -2.49 -19.08 -14.98
N LYS A 372 -2.91 -20.24 -14.42
CA LYS A 372 -2.43 -21.57 -14.83
C LYS A 372 -3.11 -22.11 -16.10
N ASP A 373 -4.29 -21.59 -16.46
CA ASP A 373 -5.17 -22.26 -17.43
C ASP A 373 -5.12 -21.68 -18.86
N LYS A 374 -4.57 -20.46 -19.06
CA LYS A 374 -4.40 -19.88 -20.41
C LYS A 374 -3.16 -20.39 -21.15
N ALA A 375 -2.14 -20.85 -20.41
CA ALA A 375 -0.88 -21.29 -21.00
C ALA A 375 -0.97 -22.69 -21.65
N ALA A 376 -1.96 -23.50 -21.26
CA ALA A 376 -2.16 -24.84 -21.80
C ALA A 376 -3.03 -24.86 -23.08
N SER A 377 -3.68 -23.74 -23.43
CA SER A 377 -4.69 -23.68 -24.51
C SER A 377 -4.41 -22.67 -25.62
N SER A 378 -3.33 -21.86 -25.54
CA SER A 378 -3.01 -20.91 -26.61
C SER A 378 -2.08 -21.55 -27.67
N PRO A 379 -2.40 -21.53 -28.97
CA PRO A 379 -1.49 -21.95 -30.03
C PRO A 379 -0.24 -21.07 -30.03
N LEU A 380 0.87 -21.60 -30.57
CA LEU A 380 2.04 -20.80 -30.96
C LEU A 380 1.56 -19.52 -31.69
N HIS A 381 1.96 -18.34 -31.19
CA HIS A 381 1.69 -16.98 -31.73
C HIS A 381 0.52 -16.16 -31.16
N SER A 382 0.22 -16.22 -29.85
CA SER A 382 -0.34 -15.04 -29.17
C SER A 382 0.79 -14.25 -28.51
N GLU A 383 1.10 -13.06 -29.02
CA GLU A 383 2.05 -12.15 -28.34
C GLU A 383 1.54 -11.85 -26.93
N LEU A 384 2.32 -12.24 -25.92
CA LEU A 384 1.97 -11.98 -24.53
C LEU A 384 2.02 -10.47 -24.26
N SER A 385 0.98 -9.96 -23.64
CA SER A 385 0.85 -8.54 -23.30
C SER A 385 1.17 -8.32 -21.83
N LYS A 386 1.44 -7.07 -21.44
CA LYS A 386 1.64 -6.69 -20.04
C LYS A 386 0.49 -7.10 -19.10
N SER A 387 -0.76 -7.11 -19.57
CA SER A 387 -1.92 -7.53 -18.78
C SER A 387 -1.92 -9.01 -18.41
N ASP A 388 -1.12 -9.82 -19.10
CA ASP A 388 -0.97 -11.25 -18.79
C ASP A 388 -0.01 -11.49 -17.62
N TYR A 389 0.72 -10.47 -17.16
CA TYR A 389 1.68 -10.55 -16.07
C TYR A 389 1.18 -9.85 -14.80
N CYS A 390 1.60 -10.37 -13.65
CA CYS A 390 1.40 -9.78 -12.34
C CYS A 390 2.75 -9.52 -11.65
N LEU A 391 2.86 -8.38 -10.99
CA LEU A 391 4.04 -8.03 -10.21
C LEU A 391 4.11 -8.89 -8.94
N CYS A 392 5.30 -9.42 -8.68
CA CYS A 392 5.63 -10.33 -7.60
C CYS A 392 6.96 -9.92 -6.93
N LEU A 393 7.23 -10.47 -5.74
CA LEU A 393 8.47 -10.27 -4.98
C LEU A 393 9.16 -11.62 -4.90
N ALA A 394 10.34 -11.72 -5.51
CA ALA A 394 11.26 -12.80 -5.30
C ALA A 394 12.05 -12.53 -4.02
N ILE A 395 11.83 -13.37 -3.00
CA ILE A 395 12.54 -13.35 -1.73
C ILE A 395 13.59 -14.46 -1.77
N HIS A 396 14.86 -14.09 -1.98
CA HIS A 396 15.97 -15.01 -1.84
C HIS A 396 16.37 -15.14 -0.37
N ALA A 397 16.21 -16.34 0.17
CA ALA A 397 16.48 -16.67 1.57
C ALA A 397 17.71 -17.61 1.66
N PRO A 398 18.94 -17.06 1.70
CA PRO A 398 20.16 -17.85 1.55
C PRO A 398 20.31 -18.91 2.66
N ARG A 399 19.96 -18.58 3.91
CA ARG A 399 20.00 -19.53 5.04
C ARG A 399 19.07 -20.72 4.87
N LYS A 400 17.96 -20.54 4.14
CA LYS A 400 16.99 -21.60 3.83
C LYS A 400 17.33 -22.33 2.53
N GLY A 401 18.23 -21.79 1.71
CA GLY A 401 18.56 -22.34 0.39
C GLY A 401 17.38 -22.32 -0.58
N ILE A 402 16.52 -21.29 -0.50
CA ILE A 402 15.32 -21.17 -1.35
C ILE A 402 15.11 -19.74 -1.84
N VAL A 403 14.39 -19.62 -2.95
CA VAL A 403 13.73 -18.40 -3.39
C VAL A 403 12.23 -18.61 -3.40
N GLU A 404 11.51 -17.72 -2.74
CA GLU A 404 10.05 -17.72 -2.77
C GLU A 404 9.55 -16.55 -3.60
N VAL A 405 8.59 -16.81 -4.49
CA VAL A 405 7.95 -15.76 -5.29
C VAL A 405 6.56 -15.51 -4.72
N TRP A 406 6.32 -14.30 -4.25
CA TRP A 406 5.08 -13.88 -3.63
C TRP A 406 4.37 -12.87 -4.51
N GLN A 407 3.09 -13.09 -4.78
CA GLN A 407 2.27 -12.07 -5.44
C GLN A 407 2.13 -10.85 -4.53
N MET A 408 2.17 -9.65 -5.13
CA MET A 408 2.17 -8.37 -4.40
C MET A 408 0.97 -8.15 -3.48
N ARG A 409 1.13 -7.19 -2.56
CA ARG A 409 0.13 -6.81 -1.55
C ARG A 409 -0.33 -8.07 -0.80
N THR A 410 -1.61 -8.44 -0.84
CA THR A 410 -2.17 -9.57 -0.08
C THR A 410 -2.13 -10.91 -0.83
N GLY A 411 -1.48 -10.99 -1.99
CA GLY A 411 -1.48 -12.19 -2.84
C GLY A 411 -0.71 -13.40 -2.25
N PRO A 412 -1.01 -14.63 -2.69
CA PRO A 412 -0.37 -15.85 -2.19
C PRO A 412 1.09 -16.00 -2.62
N ARG A 413 1.78 -16.98 -2.00
CA ARG A 413 3.06 -17.49 -2.51
C ARG A 413 2.79 -18.30 -3.77
N LEU A 414 3.40 -17.91 -4.87
CA LEU A 414 3.21 -18.56 -6.18
C LEU A 414 4.18 -19.73 -6.37
N LEU A 415 5.45 -19.54 -6.00
CA LEU A 415 6.53 -20.50 -6.26
C LEU A 415 7.51 -20.57 -5.10
N THR A 416 8.18 -21.72 -4.96
CA THR A 416 9.33 -21.92 -4.09
C THR A 416 10.36 -22.74 -4.87
N ILE A 417 11.57 -22.19 -4.99
CA ILE A 417 12.61 -22.74 -5.85
C ILE A 417 13.84 -23.00 -4.98
N PRO A 418 14.37 -24.23 -4.96
CA PRO A 418 15.61 -24.52 -4.27
C PRO A 418 16.75 -23.78 -4.97
N CYS A 419 17.64 -23.18 -4.17
CA CYS A 419 18.76 -22.39 -4.65
C CYS A 419 20.06 -22.88 -3.99
N PRO A 420 21.15 -23.08 -4.75
CA PRO A 420 22.44 -23.47 -4.18
C PRO A 420 22.89 -22.50 -3.09
N LYS A 421 23.49 -23.05 -2.02
CA LYS A 421 24.16 -22.25 -0.98
C LYS A 421 25.32 -21.50 -1.62
N GLY A 422 25.42 -20.18 -1.40
CA GLY A 422 26.48 -19.35 -2.00
C GLY A 422 26.10 -18.64 -3.30
N SER A 423 24.82 -18.64 -3.68
CA SER A 423 24.29 -17.88 -4.82
C SER A 423 23.98 -16.42 -4.45
N LYS A 424 24.03 -15.53 -5.44
CA LYS A 424 23.51 -14.15 -5.38
C LYS A 424 22.34 -14.00 -6.34
N ILE A 425 21.31 -13.28 -5.90
CA ILE A 425 20.17 -12.89 -6.74
C ILE A 425 20.50 -11.54 -7.40
N LEU A 426 20.29 -11.42 -8.70
CA LEU A 426 20.61 -10.24 -9.51
C LEU A 426 19.43 -9.85 -10.40
N GLN A 427 19.41 -8.58 -10.81
CA GLN A 427 18.45 -8.05 -11.77
C GLN A 427 19.19 -7.13 -12.74
N PRO A 428 18.86 -7.15 -14.04
CA PRO A 428 19.42 -6.20 -14.98
C PRO A 428 19.06 -4.77 -14.57
N THR A 429 19.99 -3.85 -14.80
CA THR A 429 19.76 -2.41 -14.60
C THR A 429 18.64 -1.91 -15.52
N TYR A 430 17.83 -0.97 -15.03
CA TYR A 430 16.86 -0.24 -15.85
C TYR A 430 17.54 0.52 -16.99
N ARG A 431 16.84 0.61 -18.13
CA ARG A 431 17.28 1.39 -19.29
C ARG A 431 16.66 2.79 -19.28
N PHE A 432 17.39 3.74 -19.84
CA PHE A 432 16.95 5.11 -20.13
C PHE A 432 16.43 5.19 -21.57
N THR A 433 15.24 5.76 -21.74
CA THR A 433 14.51 5.80 -23.00
C THR A 433 14.90 6.95 -23.91
N SER A 434 14.79 6.74 -25.22
CA SER A 434 14.74 7.86 -26.18
C SER A 434 13.29 8.35 -26.33
N ALA A 435 13.09 9.64 -26.64
CA ALA A 435 11.76 10.25 -26.80
C ALA A 435 10.93 9.70 -27.99
N LYS A 436 11.34 8.61 -28.64
CA LYS A 436 10.59 7.93 -29.70
C LYS A 436 10.46 6.43 -29.38
N PRO A 437 9.27 5.93 -29.05
CA PRO A 437 9.03 4.49 -29.00
C PRO A 437 9.08 3.91 -30.41
N SER A 438 10.00 2.98 -30.66
CA SER A 438 9.97 2.14 -31.86
C SER A 438 8.80 1.16 -31.75
N SER A 439 7.97 1.10 -32.79
CA SER A 439 6.63 0.49 -32.78
C SER A 439 6.63 -1.05 -32.93
N SER A 440 7.65 -1.77 -32.47
CA SER A 440 7.76 -3.21 -32.81
C SER A 440 8.47 -4.13 -31.81
N SER A 441 8.60 -3.80 -30.52
CA SER A 441 9.14 -4.77 -29.54
C SER A 441 8.01 -5.47 -28.77
N SER A 442 8.11 -6.80 -28.65
CA SER A 442 7.26 -7.61 -27.78
C SER A 442 7.52 -7.28 -26.30
N TYR A 443 6.48 -7.35 -25.47
CA TYR A 443 6.57 -7.05 -24.04
C TYR A 443 7.58 -7.97 -23.33
N ALA A 444 8.64 -7.39 -22.77
CA ALA A 444 9.60 -8.14 -21.97
C ALA A 444 9.23 -8.04 -20.47
N PRO A 445 8.94 -9.15 -19.77
CA PRO A 445 8.60 -9.12 -18.35
C PRO A 445 9.81 -8.78 -17.47
N LEU A 446 9.56 -8.42 -16.21
CA LEU A 446 10.63 -8.17 -15.23
C LEU A 446 11.23 -9.48 -14.75
N GLU A 447 12.51 -9.70 -15.04
CA GLU A 447 13.22 -10.96 -14.78
C GLU A 447 14.21 -10.85 -13.61
N VAL A 448 14.57 -12.02 -13.07
CA VAL A 448 15.50 -12.19 -11.95
C VAL A 448 16.48 -13.32 -12.27
N PHE A 449 17.74 -13.12 -11.90
CA PHE A 449 18.86 -14.00 -12.25
C PHE A 449 19.54 -14.52 -10.99
N PHE A 450 20.12 -15.71 -11.06
CA PHE A 450 21.00 -16.28 -10.05
C PHE A 450 22.42 -16.38 -10.57
N LEU A 451 23.34 -15.77 -9.85
CA LEU A 451 24.76 -16.01 -10.04
C LEU A 451 25.21 -17.02 -8.99
N ASN A 452 25.61 -18.21 -9.42
CA ASN A 452 26.20 -19.23 -8.56
C ASN A 452 27.72 -19.21 -8.70
N GLY A 453 28.45 -19.10 -7.59
CA GLY A 453 29.90 -19.18 -7.57
C GLY A 453 30.34 -20.53 -6.98
N ASP A 454 30.61 -21.51 -7.84
CA ASP A 454 31.19 -22.79 -7.42
C ASP A 454 32.73 -22.73 -7.46
N SER A 455 33.41 -23.75 -6.93
CA SER A 455 34.88 -23.81 -6.83
C SER A 455 35.63 -23.80 -8.17
N ALA A 456 34.94 -24.00 -9.31
CA ALA A 456 35.54 -24.06 -10.65
C ALA A 456 35.10 -22.94 -11.62
N GLY A 457 34.17 -22.05 -11.23
CA GLY A 457 33.65 -20.98 -12.10
C GLY A 457 32.33 -20.36 -11.64
N THR A 458 31.80 -19.41 -12.41
CA THR A 458 30.46 -18.82 -12.15
C THR A 458 29.43 -19.26 -13.18
N ASN A 459 28.27 -19.73 -12.72
CA ASN A 459 27.12 -20.05 -13.57
C ASN A 459 26.01 -19.01 -13.39
N LEU A 460 25.46 -18.52 -14.50
CA LEU A 460 24.32 -17.61 -14.50
C LEU A 460 23.04 -18.37 -14.88
N TYR A 461 22.03 -18.30 -14.02
CA TYR A 461 20.72 -18.91 -14.25
C TYR A 461 19.64 -17.83 -14.34
N LEU A 462 18.70 -17.98 -15.27
CA LEU A 462 17.49 -17.18 -15.39
C LEU A 462 16.32 -17.87 -14.71
N LEU A 463 15.54 -17.11 -13.94
CA LEU A 463 14.27 -17.56 -13.38
C LEU A 463 13.15 -17.43 -14.43
N HIS A 464 12.47 -18.53 -14.76
CA HIS A 464 11.36 -18.51 -15.71
C HIS A 464 9.98 -18.45 -15.05
N SER A 465 9.04 -17.83 -15.76
CA SER A 465 7.62 -17.83 -15.45
C SER A 465 6.94 -19.20 -15.66
N TYR A 466 7.56 -20.13 -16.38
CA TYR A 466 7.03 -21.45 -16.74
C TYR A 466 7.97 -22.60 -16.36
N SER A 467 7.41 -23.80 -16.18
CA SER A 467 8.20 -25.04 -16.13
C SER A 467 8.51 -25.51 -17.55
N THR A 468 9.77 -25.52 -17.96
CA THR A 468 10.17 -26.16 -19.21
C THR A 468 10.22 -27.68 -19.00
N VAL A 469 9.37 -28.41 -19.72
CA VAL A 469 9.68 -29.83 -20.01
C VAL A 469 10.81 -29.78 -21.02
N GLY A 470 11.92 -30.47 -20.72
CA GLY A 470 13.15 -30.39 -21.52
C GLY A 470 12.90 -30.56 -23.01
N VAL A 471 13.23 -29.53 -23.79
CA VAL A 471 13.41 -29.65 -25.22
C VAL A 471 14.90 -29.58 -25.47
N GLY A 472 15.51 -30.77 -25.52
CA GLY A 472 16.85 -30.95 -26.02
C GLY A 472 16.93 -30.57 -27.49
N TRP A 473 18.04 -29.99 -27.88
CA TRP A 473 18.38 -29.81 -29.28
C TRP A 473 18.63 -31.18 -29.92
N LYS A 474 17.81 -31.49 -30.94
CA LYS A 474 17.87 -32.51 -32.00
C LYS A 474 18.62 -33.83 -31.75
N SER A 475 17.88 -34.94 -31.86
CA SER A 475 18.31 -36.13 -32.64
C SER A 475 17.12 -36.92 -33.21
N SER A 476 17.09 -36.99 -34.55
CA SER A 476 16.61 -38.05 -35.47
C SER A 476 15.46 -39.05 -35.12
N SER A 477 14.37 -38.93 -35.90
CA SER A 477 13.57 -39.96 -36.63
C SER A 477 12.99 -41.22 -35.93
N PHE A 478 11.66 -41.43 -36.01
CA PHE A 478 10.95 -42.48 -36.82
C PHE A 478 9.45 -42.70 -36.41
N PHE A 479 8.58 -42.86 -37.44
CA PHE A 479 7.21 -43.46 -37.54
C PHE A 479 5.95 -42.92 -36.80
N ALA A 480 5.06 -42.29 -37.60
CA ALA A 480 3.64 -42.57 -37.96
C ALA A 480 2.51 -42.99 -36.95
N PRO A 481 1.22 -42.67 -37.26
CA PRO A 481 0.17 -42.30 -36.29
C PRO A 481 -1.05 -43.25 -36.25
N LEU A 482 -1.99 -43.04 -35.31
CA LEU A 482 -3.38 -43.52 -35.42
C LEU A 482 -4.39 -42.56 -34.78
N ASN A 483 -5.42 -42.24 -35.58
CA ASN A 483 -6.61 -41.41 -35.30
C ASN A 483 -7.58 -42.06 -34.32
N PHE A 484 -8.47 -41.27 -33.69
CA PHE A 484 -9.94 -41.40 -33.82
C PHE A 484 -10.66 -40.20 -33.15
N VAL A 485 -11.76 -39.76 -33.78
CA VAL A 485 -12.68 -38.66 -33.39
C VAL A 485 -14.12 -39.26 -33.31
N PRO A 486 -15.21 -38.49 -33.06
CA PRO A 486 -15.95 -38.32 -31.80
C PRO A 486 -17.42 -38.82 -31.88
N VAL A 487 -18.24 -38.67 -30.82
CA VAL A 487 -19.71 -38.49 -30.98
C VAL A 487 -20.30 -37.60 -29.84
N SER A 488 -21.26 -36.76 -30.25
CA SER A 488 -22.06 -35.73 -29.56
C SER A 488 -23.44 -36.18 -29.03
N SER A 489 -24.11 -35.38 -28.18
CA SER A 489 -25.57 -35.03 -28.18
C SER A 489 -25.92 -34.23 -26.89
N THR A 490 -26.34 -32.96 -26.92
CA THR A 490 -27.64 -32.28 -27.21
C THR A 490 -28.74 -32.28 -26.13
N ASN A 491 -28.97 -31.06 -25.59
CA ASN A 491 -30.22 -30.32 -25.29
C ASN A 491 -31.35 -30.82 -24.34
N GLY A 492 -31.87 -29.86 -23.56
CA GLY A 492 -33.27 -29.83 -23.09
C GLY A 492 -33.55 -28.92 -21.87
N ALA A 493 -34.30 -27.83 -22.06
CA ALA A 493 -34.72 -26.85 -21.05
C ALA A 493 -36.19 -27.01 -20.63
N LEU A 494 -36.63 -26.44 -19.48
CA LEU A 494 -37.91 -25.67 -19.36
C LEU A 494 -38.10 -24.98 -17.98
N MET A 495 -38.84 -23.86 -17.97
CA MET A 495 -39.18 -22.97 -16.84
C MET A 495 -40.60 -23.18 -16.27
N SER A 496 -40.92 -22.62 -15.08
CA SER A 496 -42.25 -22.01 -14.77
C SER A 496 -42.26 -21.05 -13.56
N HIS A 497 -43.30 -20.19 -13.48
CA HIS A 497 -43.47 -18.93 -12.71
C HIS A 497 -44.57 -18.95 -11.62
N ARG A 498 -44.51 -17.98 -10.66
CA ARG A 498 -45.59 -17.12 -10.02
C ARG A 498 -45.53 -17.09 -8.46
N ARG A 499 -46.05 -16.13 -7.66
CA ARG A 499 -46.39 -14.66 -7.65
C ARG A 499 -46.72 -14.29 -6.15
N ARG A 500 -46.57 -13.03 -5.72
CA ARG A 500 -46.73 -12.47 -4.32
C ARG A 500 -48.10 -11.82 -4.04
N SER A 501 -48.48 -11.64 -2.76
CA SER A 501 -49.47 -10.64 -2.27
C SER A 501 -49.01 -9.89 -0.99
N LYS A 502 -49.58 -8.70 -0.73
CA LYS A 502 -49.22 -7.65 0.27
C LYS A 502 -50.34 -7.44 1.31
N PHE A 503 -50.02 -7.02 2.54
CA PHE A 503 -50.93 -6.32 3.48
C PHE A 503 -50.20 -5.32 4.41
N THR A 504 -50.89 -4.26 4.82
CA THR A 504 -50.43 -3.03 5.54
C THR A 504 -51.03 -2.86 6.96
N SER A 505 -50.36 -2.02 7.78
CA SER A 505 -50.41 -1.73 9.24
C SER A 505 -51.63 -0.96 9.81
N PRO A 506 -51.76 -0.82 11.16
CA PRO A 506 -51.77 0.54 11.77
C PRO A 506 -50.95 0.72 13.09
N ARG A 507 -50.61 1.99 13.40
CA ARG A 507 -49.66 2.53 14.40
C ARG A 507 -50.38 3.08 15.66
N ALA A 508 -49.90 2.79 16.86
CA ALA A 508 -50.42 3.30 18.16
C ALA A 508 -49.63 4.53 18.68
N LEU A 509 -50.23 5.35 19.55
CA LEU A 509 -49.71 6.63 20.07
C LEU A 509 -48.50 6.50 21.03
N ALA A 510 -47.55 7.46 20.96
CA ALA A 510 -46.35 7.55 21.79
C ALA A 510 -46.61 8.21 23.17
N SER A 511 -45.97 7.68 24.23
CA SER A 511 -46.01 8.19 25.60
C SER A 511 -44.91 9.24 25.88
N SER A 512 -45.15 10.17 26.81
CA SER A 512 -44.30 11.33 27.11
C SER A 512 -42.86 11.05 27.59
N SER A 513 -42.51 9.80 27.93
CA SER A 513 -41.23 9.39 28.54
C SER A 513 -40.13 8.95 27.57
N ASP A 514 -40.35 8.98 26.25
CA ASP A 514 -39.34 8.49 25.30
C ASP A 514 -38.11 9.44 25.21
N PRO A 515 -36.86 8.90 25.10
CA PRO A 515 -35.66 9.72 24.95
C PRO A 515 -35.69 10.59 23.69
N LEU A 516 -34.95 11.70 23.73
CA LEU A 516 -34.90 12.71 22.66
C LEU A 516 -34.63 12.10 21.27
N LEU A 517 -33.67 11.17 21.18
CA LEU A 517 -33.31 10.49 19.95
C LEU A 517 -34.47 9.67 19.36
N VAL A 518 -35.23 8.98 20.20
CA VAL A 518 -36.39 8.17 19.77
C VAL A 518 -37.49 9.07 19.20
N LYS A 519 -37.77 10.19 19.87
CA LYS A 519 -38.74 11.20 19.43
C LYS A 519 -38.34 11.76 18.06
N ALA A 520 -37.10 12.19 17.91
CA ALA A 520 -36.59 12.69 16.62
C ALA A 520 -36.64 11.60 15.53
N ALA A 521 -36.28 10.35 15.84
CA ALA A 521 -36.33 9.24 14.90
C ALA A 521 -37.75 9.01 14.36
N ARG A 522 -38.77 9.12 15.21
CA ARG A 522 -40.19 9.01 14.84
C ARG A 522 -40.74 10.24 14.10
N GLY A 523 -39.93 11.29 13.95
CA GLY A 523 -40.33 12.55 13.35
C GLY A 523 -41.22 13.39 14.27
N GLU A 524 -41.13 13.20 15.59
CA GLU A 524 -41.80 14.07 16.56
C GLU A 524 -41.05 15.41 16.68
N SER A 525 -41.75 16.43 17.19
CA SER A 525 -41.12 17.74 17.45
C SER A 525 -40.17 17.63 18.65
N VAL A 526 -38.99 18.23 18.52
CA VAL A 526 -37.95 18.26 19.55
C VAL A 526 -37.38 19.67 19.65
N ASN A 527 -36.85 20.04 20.81
CA ASN A 527 -36.30 21.38 21.06
C ASN A 527 -34.87 21.57 20.52
N ARG A 528 -34.15 20.49 20.21
CA ARG A 528 -32.81 20.50 19.60
C ARG A 528 -32.56 19.19 18.85
N PRO A 529 -31.57 19.11 17.94
CA PRO A 529 -31.25 17.83 17.32
C PRO A 529 -30.57 16.91 18.36
N PRO A 530 -31.04 15.67 18.55
CA PRO A 530 -30.28 14.68 19.31
C PRO A 530 -29.00 14.32 18.57
N ALA A 531 -27.92 14.04 19.31
CA ALA A 531 -26.62 13.72 18.75
C ALA A 531 -26.00 12.45 19.33
N TRP A 532 -25.42 11.64 18.45
CA TRP A 532 -24.54 10.52 18.79
C TRP A 532 -23.51 10.33 17.67
N MET A 533 -22.48 9.50 17.88
CA MET A 533 -21.46 9.25 16.85
C MET A 533 -21.31 7.76 16.55
N MET A 534 -21.27 7.41 15.25
CA MET A 534 -20.81 6.08 14.86
C MET A 534 -19.39 5.81 15.36
N ARG A 535 -19.12 4.61 15.87
CA ARG A 535 -17.85 4.26 16.56
C ARG A 535 -17.49 5.19 17.74
N GLN A 536 -18.50 5.72 18.45
CA GLN A 536 -18.30 6.53 19.65
C GLN A 536 -17.45 5.84 20.72
N ALA A 537 -17.61 4.53 20.91
CA ALA A 537 -16.71 3.72 21.72
C ALA A 537 -15.64 3.14 20.79
N GLY A 538 -14.42 3.66 20.84
CA GLY A 538 -13.41 3.29 19.86
C GLY A 538 -12.00 3.79 20.16
N ARG A 539 -11.08 3.42 19.28
CA ARG A 539 -9.63 3.60 19.44
C ARG A 539 -9.15 5.04 19.58
N TYR A 540 -9.99 6.04 19.34
CA TYR A 540 -9.64 7.44 19.59
C TYR A 540 -9.62 7.76 21.09
N MET A 541 -10.40 7.04 21.91
CA MET A 541 -10.43 7.20 23.36
C MET A 541 -9.25 6.48 24.02
N ALA A 542 -8.54 7.18 24.90
CA ALA A 542 -7.45 6.59 25.70
C ALA A 542 -7.95 5.45 26.60
N VAL A 543 -9.15 5.59 27.18
CA VAL A 543 -9.78 4.56 28.04
C VAL A 543 -10.10 3.28 27.28
N TYR A 544 -10.55 3.40 26.02
CA TYR A 544 -10.77 2.25 25.15
C TYR A 544 -9.46 1.54 24.83
N ARG A 545 -8.41 2.29 24.46
CA ARG A 545 -7.10 1.70 24.12
C ARG A 545 -6.51 0.92 25.29
N LYS A 546 -6.53 1.48 26.51
CA LYS A 546 -6.08 0.78 27.73
C LYS A 546 -6.85 -0.52 27.99
N LEU A 547 -8.17 -0.50 27.78
CA LEU A 547 -8.98 -1.71 27.92
C LEU A 547 -8.67 -2.74 26.83
N ALA A 548 -8.48 -2.30 25.59
CA ALA A 548 -8.11 -3.16 24.47
C ALA A 548 -6.70 -3.77 24.62
N GLU A 549 -5.77 -3.10 25.29
CA GLU A 549 -4.46 -3.67 25.66
C GLU A 549 -4.60 -4.80 26.68
N LYS A 550 -5.53 -4.65 27.64
CA LYS A 550 -5.82 -5.68 28.65
C LYS A 550 -6.58 -6.88 28.08
N TYR A 551 -7.49 -6.64 27.13
CA TYR A 551 -8.31 -7.64 26.46
C TYR A 551 -8.10 -7.54 24.94
N PRO A 552 -7.00 -8.12 24.41
CA PRO A 552 -6.59 -7.91 23.02
C PRO A 552 -7.58 -8.49 22.00
N SER A 553 -8.27 -9.57 22.36
CA SER A 553 -9.28 -10.18 21.49
C SER A 553 -10.48 -9.25 21.33
N PHE A 554 -10.81 -8.91 20.08
CA PHE A 554 -12.03 -8.16 19.81
C PHE A 554 -13.27 -8.96 20.22
N ARG A 555 -13.30 -10.27 19.90
CA ARG A 555 -14.42 -11.14 20.23
C ARG A 555 -14.65 -11.22 21.73
N GLU A 556 -13.59 -11.35 22.52
CA GLU A 556 -13.69 -11.32 23.99
C GLU A 556 -14.37 -10.02 24.47
N ARG A 557 -13.97 -8.86 23.93
CA ARG A 557 -14.57 -7.57 24.27
C ARG A 557 -16.00 -7.40 23.78
N SER A 558 -16.37 -8.01 22.65
CA SER A 558 -17.71 -7.90 22.04
C SER A 558 -18.67 -9.04 22.42
N GLU A 559 -18.20 -10.05 23.16
CA GLU A 559 -18.97 -11.23 23.58
C GLU A 559 -18.97 -11.46 25.10
N THR A 560 -18.31 -10.58 25.87
CA THR A 560 -18.34 -10.59 27.35
C THR A 560 -19.18 -9.43 27.85
N THR A 561 -20.29 -9.73 28.54
CA THR A 561 -21.28 -8.74 29.03
C THR A 561 -20.64 -7.54 29.73
N ASP A 562 -19.78 -7.77 30.73
CA ASP A 562 -19.16 -6.69 31.50
C ASP A 562 -18.30 -5.77 30.63
N LEU A 563 -17.56 -6.34 29.67
CA LEU A 563 -16.72 -5.57 28.74
C LEU A 563 -17.58 -4.79 27.74
N ILE A 564 -18.66 -5.39 27.23
CA ILE A 564 -19.61 -4.72 26.33
C ILE A 564 -20.20 -3.51 27.04
N VAL A 565 -20.73 -3.68 28.25
CA VAL A 565 -21.34 -2.61 29.04
C VAL A 565 -20.30 -1.53 29.33
N GLN A 566 -19.12 -1.90 29.86
CA GLN A 566 -18.07 -0.96 30.19
C GLN A 566 -17.65 -0.14 28.97
N ILE A 567 -17.38 -0.78 27.83
CA ILE A 567 -16.96 -0.08 26.60
C ILE A 567 -18.06 0.83 26.07
N SER A 568 -19.32 0.37 26.07
CA SER A 568 -20.47 1.14 25.57
C SER A 568 -20.72 2.40 26.40
N LEU A 569 -20.43 2.36 27.71
CA LEU A 569 -20.62 3.49 28.62
C LEU A 569 -19.46 4.50 28.60
N GLN A 570 -18.28 4.18 28.05
CA GLN A 570 -17.16 5.14 28.01
C GLN A 570 -17.53 6.49 27.37
N PRO A 571 -18.18 6.55 26.19
CA PRO A 571 -18.57 7.82 25.59
C PRO A 571 -19.77 8.45 26.32
N TRP A 572 -20.60 7.63 26.98
CA TRP A 572 -21.69 8.10 27.82
C TRP A 572 -21.17 8.90 29.01
N GLU A 573 -20.21 8.35 29.73
CA GLU A 573 -19.55 8.98 30.86
C GLU A 573 -18.80 10.24 30.44
N ALA A 574 -18.07 10.19 29.32
CA ALA A 574 -17.24 11.30 28.86
C ALA A 574 -18.04 12.46 28.25
N PHE A 575 -19.07 12.17 27.44
CA PHE A 575 -19.69 13.19 26.57
C PHE A 575 -21.21 13.28 26.67
N ARG A 576 -21.88 12.35 27.36
CA ARG A 576 -23.36 12.31 27.49
C ARG A 576 -24.09 12.50 26.14
N PRO A 577 -23.83 11.68 25.10
CA PRO A 577 -24.58 11.68 23.85
C PRO A 577 -26.05 11.29 24.08
N ASP A 578 -26.95 11.71 23.19
CA ASP A 578 -28.38 11.35 23.25
C ASP A 578 -28.65 9.90 22.82
N GLY A 579 -27.63 9.23 22.28
CA GLY A 579 -27.65 7.84 21.87
C GLY A 579 -26.42 7.06 22.37
N VAL A 580 -26.65 5.90 22.98
CA VAL A 580 -25.62 4.96 23.41
C VAL A 580 -25.77 3.67 22.64
N ILE A 581 -24.93 3.47 21.63
CA ILE A 581 -24.91 2.23 20.85
C ILE A 581 -24.16 1.13 21.61
N ILE A 582 -24.74 -0.07 21.66
CA ILE A 582 -24.08 -1.25 22.22
C ILE A 582 -22.77 -1.54 21.48
N PHE A 583 -21.71 -1.87 22.21
CA PHE A 583 -20.46 -2.35 21.64
C PHE A 583 -20.60 -3.83 21.23
N SER A 584 -20.69 -4.07 19.93
CA SER A 584 -20.79 -5.42 19.35
C SER A 584 -20.20 -5.41 17.93
N ASP A 585 -20.39 -6.47 17.14
CA ASP A 585 -20.10 -6.51 15.71
C ASP A 585 -21.30 -7.03 14.90
N ILE A 586 -21.41 -6.62 13.64
CA ILE A 586 -22.50 -7.10 12.77
C ILE A 586 -22.42 -8.62 12.51
N LEU A 587 -21.23 -9.22 12.69
CA LEU A 587 -20.97 -10.64 12.49
C LEU A 587 -21.16 -11.48 13.77
N THR A 588 -21.34 -10.84 14.93
CA THR A 588 -21.61 -11.53 16.20
C THR A 588 -22.68 -12.63 16.12
N PRO A 589 -23.82 -12.48 15.41
CA PRO A 589 -24.82 -13.55 15.34
C PRO A 589 -24.44 -14.73 14.45
N LEU A 590 -23.38 -14.68 13.63
CA LEU A 590 -23.04 -15.74 12.68
C LEU A 590 -22.95 -17.15 13.32
N PRO A 591 -22.27 -17.36 14.46
CA PRO A 591 -22.16 -18.69 15.07
C PRO A 591 -23.50 -19.18 15.66
N ALA A 592 -24.44 -18.28 15.91
CA ALA A 592 -25.77 -18.61 16.42
C ALA A 592 -26.68 -19.23 15.35
N PHE A 593 -26.31 -19.16 14.07
CA PHE A 593 -27.03 -19.81 12.97
C PHE A 593 -26.13 -20.66 12.07
N GLY A 594 -24.96 -21.08 12.57
CA GLY A 594 -24.15 -22.13 11.95
C GLY A 594 -22.94 -21.66 11.16
N VAL A 595 -22.57 -20.37 11.22
CA VAL A 595 -21.39 -19.83 10.52
C VAL A 595 -20.31 -19.39 11.53
N PRO A 596 -19.26 -20.19 11.75
CA PRO A 596 -18.14 -19.78 12.58
C PRO A 596 -17.37 -18.62 11.92
N PHE A 597 -16.95 -17.66 12.74
CA PHE A 597 -16.04 -16.60 12.32
C PHE A 597 -15.02 -16.28 13.39
N ASP A 598 -13.92 -15.66 12.97
CA ASP A 598 -12.94 -15.07 13.87
C ASP A 598 -12.56 -13.67 13.37
N ILE A 599 -11.92 -12.88 14.24
CA ILE A 599 -11.40 -11.56 13.89
C ILE A 599 -9.89 -11.59 14.09
N GLU A 600 -9.17 -11.60 12.97
CA GLU A 600 -7.71 -11.52 12.98
C GLU A 600 -7.24 -10.07 12.95
N GLU A 601 -6.16 -9.77 13.68
CA GLU A 601 -5.64 -8.40 13.88
C GLU A 601 -5.32 -7.66 12.56
N VAL A 602 -4.82 -8.38 11.56
CA VAL A 602 -4.40 -7.81 10.26
C VAL A 602 -5.46 -7.96 9.17
N ARG A 603 -6.14 -9.12 9.11
CA ARG A 603 -7.10 -9.44 8.04
C ARG A 603 -8.52 -8.96 8.35
N GLY A 604 -8.83 -8.66 9.61
CA GLY A 604 -10.19 -8.40 10.06
C GLY A 604 -11.00 -9.70 10.16
N PRO A 605 -12.32 -9.66 9.93
CA PRO A 605 -13.15 -10.85 9.99
C PRO A 605 -12.75 -11.92 8.98
N VAL A 606 -12.69 -13.17 9.44
CA VAL A 606 -12.38 -14.36 8.65
C VAL A 606 -13.49 -15.39 8.85
N ILE A 607 -14.12 -15.81 7.76
CA ILE A 607 -15.07 -16.92 7.72
C ILE A 607 -14.33 -18.14 7.17
N GLN A 608 -14.17 -19.16 8.00
CA GLN A 608 -13.36 -20.34 7.66
C GLN A 608 -13.99 -21.19 6.54
N SER A 609 -15.32 -21.26 6.53
CA SER A 609 -16.10 -22.04 5.57
C SER A 609 -17.09 -21.14 4.83
N PRO A 610 -16.65 -20.44 3.76
CA PRO A 610 -17.54 -19.60 2.97
C PRO A 610 -18.64 -20.41 2.29
N ILE A 611 -19.87 -19.87 2.25
CA ILE A 611 -21.01 -20.56 1.63
C ILE A 611 -21.05 -20.22 0.13
N ARG A 612 -20.79 -21.20 -0.74
CA ARG A 612 -20.73 -21.03 -2.21
C ARG A 612 -21.43 -22.14 -3.00
N SER A 613 -21.95 -23.16 -2.33
CA SER A 613 -22.67 -24.29 -2.91
C SER A 613 -23.93 -24.64 -2.11
N GLU A 614 -24.81 -25.46 -2.69
CA GLU A 614 -26.01 -25.96 -1.98
C GLU A 614 -25.66 -26.83 -0.77
N GLU A 615 -24.53 -27.55 -0.81
CA GLU A 615 -24.07 -28.33 0.33
C GLU A 615 -23.72 -27.44 1.52
N ASP A 616 -23.04 -26.31 1.25
CA ASP A 616 -22.63 -25.37 2.29
C ASP A 616 -23.84 -24.78 3.03
N LEU A 617 -24.99 -24.62 2.37
CA LEU A 617 -26.22 -24.13 3.00
C LEU A 617 -26.73 -25.04 4.11
N LYS A 618 -26.41 -26.34 4.09
CA LYS A 618 -26.86 -27.29 5.12
C LYS A 618 -26.26 -27.01 6.50
N THR A 619 -25.21 -26.19 6.56
CA THR A 619 -24.64 -25.72 7.83
C THR A 619 -25.54 -24.72 8.53
N LEU A 620 -26.42 -24.03 7.78
CA LEU A 620 -27.31 -23.01 8.32
C LEU A 620 -28.48 -23.64 9.09
N HIS A 621 -28.76 -23.09 10.27
CA HIS A 621 -29.87 -23.50 11.11
C HIS A 621 -30.61 -22.28 11.67
N PRO A 622 -31.85 -22.41 12.20
CA PRO A 622 -32.52 -21.31 12.89
C PRO A 622 -31.62 -20.68 13.95
N ILE A 623 -31.78 -19.37 14.19
CA ILE A 623 -30.93 -18.66 15.15
C ILE A 623 -31.16 -19.17 16.57
N ASP A 624 -30.07 -19.54 17.22
CA ASP A 624 -30.03 -19.94 18.62
C ASP A 624 -29.74 -18.71 19.49
N LEU A 625 -30.80 -18.07 19.99
CA LEU A 625 -30.70 -16.86 20.80
C LEU A 625 -30.01 -17.08 22.15
N ASP A 626 -29.91 -18.33 22.64
CA ASP A 626 -29.21 -18.63 23.89
C ASP A 626 -27.70 -18.35 23.76
N LYS A 627 -27.14 -18.53 22.55
CA LYS A 627 -25.76 -18.15 22.25
C LYS A 627 -25.53 -16.63 22.22
N LEU A 628 -26.58 -15.82 22.32
CA LEU A 628 -26.54 -14.36 22.25
C LEU A 628 -27.03 -13.69 23.54
N GLN A 629 -27.15 -14.45 24.64
CA GLN A 629 -27.60 -13.94 25.94
C GLN A 629 -26.78 -12.75 26.46
N PHE A 630 -25.47 -12.71 26.17
CA PHE A 630 -24.59 -11.59 26.54
C PHE A 630 -25.02 -10.26 25.88
N VAL A 631 -25.61 -10.30 24.68
CA VAL A 631 -26.14 -9.11 24.00
C VAL A 631 -27.39 -8.61 24.73
N GLY A 632 -28.33 -9.53 25.00
CA GLY A 632 -29.57 -9.19 25.68
C GLY A 632 -29.33 -8.64 27.09
N GLU A 633 -28.44 -9.27 27.86
CA GLU A 633 -28.09 -8.80 29.20
C GLU A 633 -27.39 -7.43 29.15
N SER A 634 -26.45 -7.24 28.21
CA SER A 634 -25.79 -5.94 28.04
C SER A 634 -26.79 -4.84 27.73
N LEU A 635 -27.78 -5.08 26.87
CA LEU A 635 -28.82 -4.09 26.54
C LEU A 635 -29.69 -3.74 27.76
N ARG A 636 -30.05 -4.72 28.61
CA ARG A 636 -30.80 -4.46 29.85
C ARG A 636 -30.02 -3.60 30.82
N ILE A 637 -28.73 -3.92 31.01
CA ILE A 637 -27.84 -3.14 31.88
C ILE A 637 -27.68 -1.73 31.33
N LEU A 638 -27.35 -1.58 30.04
CA LEU A 638 -27.21 -0.26 29.40
C LEU A 638 -28.48 0.57 29.54
N ARG A 639 -29.66 -0.05 29.36
CA ARG A 639 -30.96 0.60 29.50
C ARG A 639 -31.17 1.15 30.91
N LYS A 640 -30.72 0.43 31.93
CA LYS A 640 -30.76 0.86 33.33
C LYS A 640 -29.76 2.00 33.60
N GLU A 641 -28.54 1.89 33.11
CA GLU A 641 -27.45 2.85 33.36
C GLU A 641 -27.67 4.23 32.72
N VAL A 642 -28.23 4.27 31.51
CA VAL A 642 -28.51 5.56 30.83
C VAL A 642 -29.85 6.18 31.26
N GLY A 643 -30.75 5.38 31.84
CA GLY A 643 -32.09 5.81 32.25
C GLY A 643 -32.88 6.46 31.11
N GLU A 644 -33.59 7.54 31.41
CA GLU A 644 -34.36 8.32 30.42
C GLU A 644 -33.51 9.36 29.68
N GLN A 645 -32.21 9.49 30.03
CA GLN A 645 -31.36 10.58 29.53
C GLN A 645 -30.84 10.34 28.11
N ALA A 646 -30.74 9.09 27.68
CA ALA A 646 -30.29 8.73 26.34
C ALA A 646 -30.97 7.46 25.81
N ALA A 647 -31.04 7.33 24.49
CA ALA A 647 -31.52 6.13 23.84
C ALA A 647 -30.40 5.08 23.74
N VAL A 648 -30.61 3.89 24.31
CA VAL A 648 -29.81 2.70 23.96
C VAL A 648 -30.11 2.26 22.52
N LEU A 649 -29.08 2.18 21.68
CA LEU A 649 -29.18 1.80 20.28
C LEU A 649 -28.66 0.37 20.10
N GLY A 650 -29.49 -0.50 19.53
CA GLY A 650 -29.05 -1.78 18.99
C GLY A 650 -28.70 -1.65 17.51
N PHE A 651 -28.07 -2.68 16.94
CA PHE A 651 -27.76 -2.69 15.52
C PHE A 651 -27.58 -4.09 14.96
N VAL A 652 -27.71 -4.19 13.64
CA VAL A 652 -27.50 -5.41 12.85
C VAL A 652 -26.88 -5.08 11.50
N GLY A 653 -26.22 -6.05 10.86
CA GLY A 653 -25.89 -5.95 9.44
C GLY A 653 -27.09 -6.32 8.56
N ALA A 654 -27.23 -5.69 7.40
CA ALA A 654 -28.25 -6.07 6.43
C ALA A 654 -27.94 -7.43 5.78
N PRO A 655 -28.95 -8.18 5.30
CA PRO A 655 -28.76 -9.51 4.70
C PRO A 655 -27.72 -9.53 3.57
N TRP A 656 -27.72 -8.53 2.68
CA TRP A 656 -26.72 -8.41 1.61
C TRP A 656 -25.30 -8.26 2.16
N THR A 657 -25.11 -7.36 3.11
CA THR A 657 -23.82 -7.10 3.75
C THR A 657 -23.32 -8.35 4.50
N ILE A 658 -24.18 -9.04 5.24
CA ILE A 658 -23.82 -10.28 5.94
C ILE A 658 -23.50 -11.41 4.95
N ALA A 659 -24.33 -11.60 3.92
CA ALA A 659 -24.06 -12.58 2.86
C ALA A 659 -22.71 -12.30 2.17
N THR A 660 -22.35 -11.03 1.98
CA THR A 660 -21.06 -10.65 1.39
C THR A 660 -19.90 -11.20 2.23
N TYR A 661 -19.91 -11.01 3.55
CA TYR A 661 -18.87 -11.58 4.42
C TYR A 661 -18.83 -13.11 4.35
N ILE A 662 -20.00 -13.76 4.41
CA ILE A 662 -20.12 -15.22 4.37
C ILE A 662 -19.58 -15.79 3.05
N VAL A 663 -19.96 -15.20 1.91
CA VAL A 663 -19.59 -15.70 0.58
C VAL A 663 -18.14 -15.40 0.26
N GLU A 664 -17.66 -14.19 0.57
CA GLU A 664 -16.30 -13.75 0.25
C GLU A 664 -15.27 -14.37 1.20
N GLY A 665 -15.69 -14.75 2.40
CA GLY A 665 -14.82 -15.32 3.42
C GLY A 665 -14.22 -14.27 4.38
N GLY A 666 -14.60 -13.00 4.25
CA GLY A 666 -14.03 -11.89 5.00
C GLY A 666 -14.24 -10.55 4.31
N THR A 667 -13.40 -9.57 4.63
CA THR A 667 -13.45 -8.23 4.02
C THR A 667 -12.93 -8.29 2.57
N THR A 668 -13.65 -7.66 1.65
CA THR A 668 -13.27 -7.55 0.22
C THR A 668 -13.51 -6.13 -0.28
N ARG A 669 -12.82 -5.75 -1.37
CA ARG A 669 -13.00 -4.44 -2.05
C ARG A 669 -13.69 -4.58 -3.41
N THR A 670 -13.73 -5.79 -3.96
CA THR A 670 -14.23 -6.06 -5.31
C THR A 670 -15.56 -6.81 -5.30
N TYR A 671 -15.88 -7.54 -4.22
CA TYR A 671 -17.14 -8.29 -4.06
C TYR A 671 -17.40 -9.27 -5.22
N THR A 672 -16.31 -9.76 -5.83
CA THR A 672 -16.34 -10.47 -7.10
C THR A 672 -17.09 -11.78 -7.02
N THR A 673 -16.99 -12.50 -5.91
CA THR A 673 -17.63 -13.80 -5.77
C THR A 673 -19.14 -13.62 -5.59
N ILE A 674 -19.58 -12.80 -4.63
CA ILE A 674 -21.01 -12.62 -4.39
C ILE A 674 -21.71 -11.93 -5.57
N LYS A 675 -21.09 -10.94 -6.21
CA LYS A 675 -21.66 -10.30 -7.41
C LYS A 675 -21.73 -11.26 -8.59
N SER A 676 -20.76 -12.18 -8.74
CA SER A 676 -20.85 -13.24 -9.74
C SER A 676 -22.02 -14.18 -9.47
N MET A 677 -22.26 -14.53 -8.19
CA MET A 677 -23.39 -15.39 -7.79
C MET A 677 -24.76 -14.81 -8.13
N CYS A 678 -24.90 -13.48 -8.21
CA CYS A 678 -26.13 -12.85 -8.71
C CYS A 678 -26.54 -13.34 -10.11
N HIS A 679 -25.58 -13.79 -10.92
CA HIS A 679 -25.81 -14.25 -12.30
C HIS A 679 -25.53 -15.74 -12.48
N THR A 680 -24.56 -16.30 -11.76
CA THR A 680 -24.13 -17.69 -11.91
C THR A 680 -24.93 -18.67 -11.06
N THR A 681 -25.31 -18.28 -9.83
CA THR A 681 -26.06 -19.12 -8.90
C THR A 681 -27.13 -18.30 -8.14
N PRO A 682 -28.05 -17.62 -8.85
CA PRO A 682 -28.99 -16.69 -8.23
C PRO A 682 -29.93 -17.34 -7.22
N ASP A 683 -30.32 -18.59 -7.42
CA ASP A 683 -31.24 -19.28 -6.50
C ASP A 683 -30.57 -19.64 -5.18
N LEU A 684 -29.32 -20.11 -5.22
CA LEU A 684 -28.49 -20.32 -4.04
C LEU A 684 -28.38 -19.03 -3.20
N LEU A 685 -28.07 -17.91 -3.86
CA LEU A 685 -27.95 -16.62 -3.19
C LEU A 685 -29.29 -16.14 -2.60
N LYS A 686 -30.42 -16.36 -3.27
CA LYS A 686 -31.76 -16.07 -2.72
C LYS A 686 -32.05 -16.90 -1.48
N VAL A 687 -31.69 -18.20 -1.46
CA VAL A 687 -31.87 -19.04 -0.27
C VAL A 687 -31.06 -18.50 0.90
N LEU A 688 -29.79 -18.17 0.68
CA LEU A 688 -28.93 -17.57 1.71
C LEU A 688 -29.52 -16.26 2.25
N LEU A 689 -29.87 -15.31 1.37
CA LEU A 689 -30.43 -14.01 1.76
C LEU A 689 -31.78 -14.14 2.48
N SER A 690 -32.63 -15.09 2.05
CA SER A 690 -33.90 -15.37 2.71
C SER A 690 -33.71 -15.96 4.11
N HIS A 691 -32.72 -16.84 4.29
CA HIS A 691 -32.36 -17.36 5.60
C HIS A 691 -31.85 -16.23 6.51
N LEU A 692 -30.87 -15.45 6.03
CA LEU A 692 -30.30 -14.31 6.76
C LEU A 692 -31.38 -13.29 7.19
N THR A 693 -32.35 -13.02 6.31
CA THR A 693 -33.47 -12.12 6.60
C THR A 693 -34.26 -12.58 7.82
N LYS A 694 -34.58 -13.87 7.92
CA LYS A 694 -35.35 -14.42 9.04
C LYS A 694 -34.57 -14.32 10.35
N VAL A 695 -33.33 -14.80 10.36
CA VAL A 695 -32.49 -14.80 11.58
C VAL A 695 -32.13 -13.39 12.04
N ILE A 696 -31.87 -12.46 11.11
CA ILE A 696 -31.60 -11.05 11.46
C ILE A 696 -32.87 -10.39 11.99
N ALA A 697 -34.05 -10.62 11.41
CA ALA A 697 -35.31 -10.06 11.91
C ALA A 697 -35.62 -10.54 13.34
N GLU A 698 -35.38 -11.83 13.62
CA GLU A 698 -35.53 -12.40 14.95
C GLU A 698 -34.52 -11.80 15.95
N TYR A 699 -33.28 -11.63 15.53
CA TYR A 699 -32.26 -10.98 16.36
C TYR A 699 -32.56 -9.51 16.64
N VAL A 700 -33.13 -8.77 15.67
CA VAL A 700 -33.59 -7.39 15.89
C VAL A 700 -34.68 -7.35 16.96
N VAL A 701 -35.67 -8.24 16.88
CA VAL A 701 -36.75 -8.33 17.88
C VAL A 701 -36.19 -8.65 19.26
N TYR A 702 -35.26 -9.60 19.34
CA TYR A 702 -34.56 -9.96 20.57
C TYR A 702 -33.83 -8.78 21.22
N GLN A 703 -33.11 -7.96 20.43
CA GLN A 703 -32.46 -6.75 20.94
C GLN A 703 -33.47 -5.72 21.48
N VAL A 704 -34.60 -5.54 20.79
CA VAL A 704 -35.66 -4.63 21.22
C VAL A 704 -36.28 -5.10 22.54
N GLU A 705 -36.66 -6.37 22.63
CA GLU A 705 -37.21 -6.98 23.83
C GLU A 705 -36.22 -6.95 25.00
N SER A 706 -34.92 -6.92 24.71
CA SER A 706 -33.85 -6.80 25.69
C SER A 706 -33.51 -5.35 26.09
N GLY A 707 -34.13 -4.34 25.48
CA GLY A 707 -34.02 -2.95 25.93
C GLY A 707 -33.49 -1.94 24.92
N ALA A 708 -33.19 -2.34 23.67
CA ALA A 708 -32.85 -1.40 22.61
C ALA A 708 -34.06 -0.49 22.28
N HIS A 709 -33.86 0.83 22.32
CA HIS A 709 -34.90 1.80 21.97
C HIS A 709 -35.06 1.97 20.46
N CYS A 710 -33.96 1.83 19.72
CA CYS A 710 -33.84 2.08 18.29
C CYS A 710 -32.83 1.09 17.71
N ILE A 711 -33.05 0.66 16.47
CA ILE A 711 -32.18 -0.31 15.79
C ILE A 711 -31.63 0.30 14.51
N GLN A 712 -30.31 0.25 14.34
CA GLN A 712 -29.66 0.60 13.09
C GLN A 712 -29.32 -0.63 12.26
N ILE A 713 -29.80 -0.66 11.02
CA ILE A 713 -29.48 -1.66 10.01
C ILE A 713 -28.34 -1.10 9.15
N PHE A 714 -27.18 -1.74 9.22
CA PHE A 714 -26.00 -1.40 8.43
C PHE A 714 -25.97 -2.22 7.14
N ASP A 715 -26.29 -1.59 6.01
CA ASP A 715 -26.02 -2.16 4.67
C ASP A 715 -24.75 -1.53 4.08
N SER A 716 -23.63 -1.68 4.81
CA SER A 716 -22.34 -1.07 4.52
C SER A 716 -21.80 -1.37 3.11
N TRP A 717 -22.17 -2.53 2.54
CA TRP A 717 -21.79 -2.92 1.18
C TRP A 717 -22.90 -2.70 0.14
N GLY A 718 -24.06 -2.15 0.55
CA GLY A 718 -25.17 -1.85 -0.35
C GLY A 718 -24.84 -0.79 -1.39
N GLY A 719 -24.08 0.25 -1.02
CA GLY A 719 -23.65 1.31 -1.93
C GLY A 719 -22.61 0.87 -2.97
N GLN A 720 -22.17 -0.39 -2.92
CA GLN A 720 -21.28 -0.99 -3.92
C GLN A 720 -22.07 -1.70 -5.04
N LEU A 721 -23.39 -1.77 -4.93
CA LEU A 721 -24.27 -2.32 -5.96
C LEU A 721 -24.77 -1.22 -6.91
N PRO A 722 -24.87 -1.51 -8.22
CA PRO A 722 -25.72 -0.74 -9.11
C PRO A 722 -27.16 -0.65 -8.58
N PRO A 723 -27.90 0.45 -8.82
CA PRO A 723 -29.22 0.65 -8.22
C PRO A 723 -30.25 -0.45 -8.51
N ASP A 724 -30.22 -1.03 -9.71
CA ASP A 724 -31.06 -2.16 -10.11
C ASP A 724 -30.69 -3.45 -9.36
N MET A 725 -29.39 -3.71 -9.17
CA MET A 725 -28.93 -4.83 -8.36
C MET A 725 -29.28 -4.65 -6.88
N TRP A 726 -29.20 -3.44 -6.33
CA TRP A 726 -29.59 -3.18 -4.95
C TRP A 726 -31.09 -3.44 -4.73
N ASP A 727 -31.94 -3.02 -5.68
CA ASP A 727 -33.38 -3.29 -5.67
C ASP A 727 -33.71 -4.78 -5.74
N GLN A 728 -32.84 -5.60 -6.33
CA GLN A 728 -33.02 -7.04 -6.45
C GLN A 728 -32.44 -7.83 -5.27
N TRP A 729 -31.25 -7.45 -4.80
CA TRP A 729 -30.42 -8.30 -3.94
C TRP A 729 -30.28 -7.79 -2.49
N SER A 730 -30.63 -6.54 -2.20
CA SER A 730 -30.60 -6.00 -0.83
C SER A 730 -31.97 -5.51 -0.36
N LYS A 731 -32.58 -4.58 -1.11
CA LYS A 731 -33.85 -3.93 -0.73
C LYS A 731 -34.96 -4.90 -0.32
N PRO A 732 -35.27 -5.99 -1.07
CA PRO A 732 -36.42 -6.82 -0.75
C PRO A 732 -36.30 -7.49 0.63
N TYR A 733 -35.06 -7.80 1.03
CA TYR A 733 -34.73 -8.45 2.29
C TYR A 733 -34.76 -7.47 3.46
N ILE A 734 -34.28 -6.24 3.25
CA ILE A 734 -34.46 -5.14 4.23
C ILE A 734 -35.95 -4.85 4.44
N ASN A 735 -36.75 -4.77 3.37
CA ASN A 735 -38.19 -4.55 3.46
C ASN A 735 -38.89 -5.65 4.29
N GLU A 736 -38.44 -6.89 4.15
CA GLU A 736 -39.00 -8.01 4.90
C GLU A 736 -38.61 -7.96 6.38
N ILE A 737 -37.36 -7.60 6.72
CA ILE A 737 -36.96 -7.32 8.12
C ILE A 737 -37.83 -6.23 8.70
N VAL A 738 -37.95 -5.08 8.02
CA VAL A 738 -38.77 -3.95 8.48
C VAL A 738 -40.21 -4.39 8.72
N ARG A 739 -40.81 -5.14 7.79
CA ARG A 739 -42.18 -5.65 7.94
C ARG A 739 -42.34 -6.54 9.18
N ILE A 740 -41.44 -7.50 9.38
CA ILE A 740 -41.49 -8.44 10.52
C ILE A 740 -41.32 -7.67 11.83
N VAL A 741 -40.35 -6.77 11.90
CA VAL A 741 -40.05 -6.00 13.11
C VAL A 741 -41.18 -5.03 13.41
N LYS A 742 -41.74 -4.31 12.43
CA LYS A 742 -42.90 -3.43 12.67
C LYS A 742 -44.16 -4.18 13.06
N GLN A 743 -44.30 -5.45 12.68
CA GLN A 743 -45.42 -6.28 13.14
C GLN A 743 -45.29 -6.67 14.62
N LYS A 744 -44.08 -6.96 15.10
CA LYS A 744 -43.83 -7.38 16.49
C LYS A 744 -43.57 -6.20 17.44
N CYS A 745 -42.85 -5.20 16.96
CA CYS A 745 -42.35 -4.04 17.71
C CYS A 745 -42.67 -2.73 16.95
N PRO A 746 -43.97 -2.37 16.79
CA PRO A 746 -44.41 -1.27 15.90
C PRO A 746 -43.82 0.11 16.24
N GLN A 747 -43.50 0.33 17.52
CA GLN A 747 -43.03 1.63 18.03
C GLN A 747 -41.50 1.82 17.94
N THR A 748 -40.75 0.76 17.64
CA THR A 748 -39.29 0.83 17.57
C THR A 748 -38.87 1.51 16.26
N PRO A 749 -38.13 2.62 16.31
CA PRO A 749 -37.57 3.22 15.11
C PRO A 749 -36.47 2.34 14.51
N LEU A 750 -36.49 2.23 13.19
CA LEU A 750 -35.48 1.55 12.39
C LEU A 750 -34.72 2.58 11.55
N VAL A 751 -33.40 2.56 11.66
CA VAL A 751 -32.48 3.39 10.86
C VAL A 751 -31.87 2.51 9.78
N LEU A 752 -31.93 2.92 8.51
CA LEU A 752 -31.13 2.31 7.44
C LEU A 752 -29.92 3.20 7.13
N TYR A 753 -28.73 2.64 7.30
CA TYR A 753 -27.49 3.28 6.89
C TYR A 753 -26.85 2.48 5.76
N ILE A 754 -26.55 3.16 4.65
CA ILE A 754 -25.77 2.66 3.52
C ILE A 754 -24.57 3.59 3.35
N ASN A 755 -23.36 3.05 3.22
CA ASN A 755 -22.18 3.85 2.88
C ASN A 755 -22.09 4.04 1.36
N GLY A 756 -21.88 5.27 0.88
CA GLY A 756 -21.91 5.62 -0.55
C GLY A 756 -23.34 5.67 -1.10
N ASN A 757 -24.28 6.24 -0.36
CA ASN A 757 -25.71 6.12 -0.62
C ASN A 757 -26.31 7.17 -1.57
N GLY A 758 -25.51 8.12 -2.06
CA GLY A 758 -25.99 9.21 -2.90
C GLY A 758 -26.80 8.77 -4.13
N GLY A 759 -26.49 7.60 -4.71
CA GLY A 759 -27.25 7.02 -5.83
C GLY A 759 -28.51 6.22 -5.46
N LEU A 760 -28.80 6.05 -4.17
CA LEU A 760 -29.84 5.15 -3.65
C LEU A 760 -30.90 5.83 -2.78
N LEU A 761 -30.77 7.12 -2.43
CA LEU A 761 -31.61 7.80 -1.44
C LEU A 761 -33.12 7.58 -1.63
N GLU A 762 -33.66 7.86 -2.82
CA GLU A 762 -35.08 7.71 -3.12
C GLU A 762 -35.53 6.25 -3.00
N ARG A 763 -34.64 5.32 -3.34
CA ARG A 763 -34.90 3.87 -3.25
C ARG A 763 -34.92 3.40 -1.80
N MET A 764 -34.09 3.98 -0.93
CA MET A 764 -34.05 3.71 0.51
C MET A 764 -35.35 4.12 1.20
N LYS A 765 -35.97 5.25 0.80
CA LYS A 765 -37.29 5.68 1.32
C LYS A 765 -38.37 4.60 1.14
N GLY A 766 -38.28 3.85 0.05
CA GLY A 766 -39.21 2.75 -0.27
C GLY A 766 -39.04 1.48 0.59
N THR A 767 -38.19 1.48 1.62
CA THR A 767 -37.97 0.32 2.49
C THR A 767 -38.89 0.27 3.71
N GLY A 768 -39.50 1.40 4.07
CA GLY A 768 -40.38 1.51 5.25
C GLY A 768 -39.65 1.75 6.58
N VAL A 769 -38.35 2.03 6.54
CA VAL A 769 -37.60 2.51 7.71
C VAL A 769 -38.02 3.92 8.12
N ASP A 770 -37.80 4.26 9.40
CA ASP A 770 -38.20 5.55 9.97
C ASP A 770 -37.12 6.62 9.75
N VAL A 771 -35.85 6.20 9.66
CA VAL A 771 -34.69 7.09 9.52
C VAL A 771 -33.76 6.60 8.41
N ILE A 772 -33.27 7.52 7.58
CA ILE A 772 -32.18 7.26 6.62
C ILE A 772 -30.89 7.92 7.11
N GLY A 773 -29.85 7.11 7.30
CA GLY A 773 -28.51 7.60 7.59
C GLY A 773 -27.81 8.04 6.31
N LEU A 774 -27.39 9.30 6.26
CA LEU A 774 -26.67 9.92 5.16
C LEU A 774 -25.16 9.87 5.44
N ASP A 775 -24.37 9.52 4.44
CA ASP A 775 -22.92 9.75 4.49
C ASP A 775 -22.59 11.19 4.04
N TRP A 776 -21.33 11.59 4.19
CA TRP A 776 -20.89 12.97 3.96
C TRP A 776 -20.72 13.33 2.48
N THR A 777 -20.83 12.38 1.56
CA THR A 777 -20.72 12.64 0.12
C THR A 777 -21.99 13.24 -0.47
N VAL A 778 -23.09 13.17 0.29
CA VAL A 778 -24.38 13.81 -0.01
C VAL A 778 -24.42 15.14 0.75
N ASP A 779 -24.70 16.26 0.10
CA ASP A 779 -24.96 17.48 0.85
C ASP A 779 -26.25 17.34 1.68
N MET A 780 -26.25 17.86 2.91
CA MET A 780 -27.40 17.71 3.82
C MET A 780 -28.69 18.33 3.24
N ALA A 781 -28.60 19.47 2.57
CA ALA A 781 -29.77 20.11 1.96
C ALA A 781 -30.31 19.27 0.79
N ASP A 782 -29.43 18.74 -0.06
CA ASP A 782 -29.79 17.84 -1.15
C ASP A 782 -30.43 16.55 -0.63
N GLY A 783 -29.83 15.93 0.39
CA GLY A 783 -30.36 14.73 1.03
C GLY A 783 -31.75 14.96 1.61
N ARG A 784 -31.95 16.07 2.33
CA ARG A 784 -33.27 16.47 2.86
C ARG A 784 -34.28 16.74 1.75
N ALA A 785 -33.89 17.45 0.68
CA ALA A 785 -34.77 17.76 -0.43
C ALA A 785 -35.24 16.49 -1.17
N ARG A 786 -34.31 15.57 -1.47
CA ARG A 786 -34.58 14.31 -2.19
C ARG A 786 -35.43 13.32 -1.40
N LEU A 787 -35.23 13.25 -0.08
CA LEU A 787 -35.99 12.36 0.80
C LEU A 787 -37.34 12.94 1.23
N GLY A 788 -37.45 14.28 1.26
CA GLY A 788 -38.62 15.00 1.72
C GLY A 788 -38.72 15.10 3.25
N LYS A 789 -39.86 15.60 3.74
CA LYS A 789 -40.10 15.89 5.16
C LYS A 789 -40.74 14.75 5.95
N ASP A 790 -41.22 13.71 5.26
CA ASP A 790 -41.96 12.59 5.88
C ASP A 790 -41.07 11.53 6.52
N ILE A 791 -39.76 11.58 6.25
CA ILE A 791 -38.78 10.63 6.78
C ILE A 791 -37.69 11.37 7.55
N SER A 792 -37.29 10.80 8.68
CA SER A 792 -36.20 11.34 9.47
C SER A 792 -34.85 11.02 8.81
N ILE A 793 -33.85 11.84 9.10
CA ILE A 793 -32.49 11.64 8.59
C ILE A 793 -31.50 11.64 9.74
N GLN A 794 -30.41 10.90 9.55
CA GLN A 794 -29.29 10.86 10.49
C GLN A 794 -27.99 11.25 9.76
N GLY A 795 -27.13 12.04 10.40
CA GLY A 795 -25.84 12.45 9.84
C GLY A 795 -25.69 13.97 9.72
N ASN A 796 -24.79 14.47 8.88
CA ASN A 796 -23.87 13.68 8.05
C ASN A 796 -22.47 14.28 7.98
N VAL A 797 -22.01 14.90 9.06
CA VAL A 797 -20.69 15.52 9.18
C VAL A 797 -19.59 14.52 8.81
N ASP A 798 -18.67 14.89 7.91
CA ASP A 798 -17.51 14.04 7.59
C ASP A 798 -16.65 13.85 8.85
N PRO A 799 -16.33 12.60 9.26
CA PRO A 799 -15.44 12.34 10.41
C PRO A 799 -14.11 13.09 10.36
N ALA A 800 -13.59 13.41 9.17
CA ALA A 800 -12.36 14.17 9.00
C ALA A 800 -12.47 15.62 9.51
N TYR A 801 -13.68 16.21 9.60
CA TYR A 801 -13.86 17.55 10.17
C TYR A 801 -13.42 17.64 11.62
N LEU A 802 -13.45 16.54 12.37
CA LEU A 802 -13.02 16.51 13.78
C LEU A 802 -11.51 16.72 13.97
N PHE A 803 -10.73 16.83 12.88
CA PHE A 803 -9.31 17.25 12.92
C PHE A 803 -9.12 18.75 12.67
N SER A 804 -10.21 19.49 12.41
CA SER A 804 -10.17 20.93 12.16
C SER A 804 -10.15 21.71 13.48
N PRO A 805 -9.76 23.01 13.45
CA PRO A 805 -9.95 23.89 14.61
C PRO A 805 -11.41 23.92 15.08
N LEU A 806 -11.63 24.01 16.40
CA LEU A 806 -12.97 23.97 17.00
C LEU A 806 -14.01 24.91 16.35
N PRO A 807 -13.67 26.16 15.94
CA PRO A 807 -14.62 27.02 15.24
C PRO A 807 -15.11 26.44 13.90
N ALA A 808 -14.25 25.72 13.16
CA ALA A 808 -14.63 25.08 11.91
C ALA A 808 -15.60 23.90 12.17
N ILE A 809 -15.36 23.13 13.24
CA ILE A 809 -16.28 22.08 13.69
C ILE A 809 -17.65 22.68 14.04
N THR A 810 -17.68 23.79 14.79
CA THR A 810 -18.93 24.51 15.12
C THR A 810 -19.68 24.92 13.85
N ASN A 811 -18.97 25.52 12.90
CA ASN A 811 -19.58 26.01 11.67
C ASN A 811 -20.18 24.87 10.84
N GLU A 812 -19.47 23.76 10.74
CA GLU A 812 -19.96 22.60 10.00
C GLU A 812 -21.19 21.98 10.67
N ILE A 813 -21.18 21.81 12.00
CA ILE A 813 -22.35 21.31 12.74
C ILE A 813 -23.55 22.24 12.54
N LYS A 814 -23.36 23.56 12.65
CA LYS A 814 -24.41 24.56 12.38
C LYS A 814 -24.94 24.47 10.96
N ARG A 815 -24.07 24.36 9.97
CA ARG A 815 -24.45 24.19 8.57
C ARG A 815 -25.32 22.93 8.39
N VAL A 816 -24.84 21.78 8.87
CA VAL A 816 -25.56 20.50 8.77
C VAL A 816 -26.92 20.56 9.46
N VAL A 817 -27.00 21.04 10.70
CA VAL A 817 -28.27 21.15 11.44
C VAL A 817 -29.24 22.10 10.74
N ASN A 818 -28.78 23.25 10.26
CA ASN A 818 -29.62 24.21 9.55
C ASN A 818 -30.17 23.62 8.23
N CYS A 819 -29.32 22.93 7.46
CA CYS A 819 -29.71 22.28 6.21
C CYS A 819 -30.68 21.10 6.44
N ALA A 820 -30.52 20.36 7.54
CA ALA A 820 -31.39 19.24 7.90
C ALA A 820 -32.80 19.70 8.32
N GLY A 821 -32.90 20.91 8.89
CA GLY A 821 -34.12 21.50 9.42
C GLY A 821 -34.44 21.07 10.86
N THR A 822 -35.49 21.67 11.43
CA THR A 822 -35.81 21.57 12.88
C THR A 822 -36.56 20.29 13.29
N LYS A 823 -36.92 19.43 12.33
CA LYS A 823 -37.74 18.24 12.57
C LYS A 823 -37.15 17.01 11.88
N GLY A 824 -37.18 15.87 12.57
CA GLY A 824 -36.75 14.59 12.01
C GLY A 824 -35.27 14.57 11.61
N HIS A 825 -34.39 15.11 12.45
CA HIS A 825 -32.94 15.07 12.26
C HIS A 825 -32.26 14.52 13.52
N ILE A 826 -31.38 13.55 13.32
CA ILE A 826 -30.44 13.04 14.33
C ILE A 826 -29.04 13.43 13.86
N LEU A 827 -28.40 14.36 14.57
CA LEU A 827 -27.05 14.78 14.25
C LEU A 827 -26.08 13.63 14.49
N ASN A 828 -25.30 13.29 13.48
CA ASN A 828 -24.27 12.25 13.55
C ASN A 828 -23.17 12.58 12.55
N LEU A 829 -22.09 11.83 12.63
CA LEU A 829 -21.12 11.74 11.54
C LEU A 829 -21.69 10.92 10.37
N GLY A 830 -21.14 11.14 9.18
CA GLY A 830 -21.43 10.36 7.98
C GLY A 830 -20.73 8.99 7.96
N HIS A 831 -19.78 8.73 8.86
CA HIS A 831 -19.15 7.43 9.12
C HIS A 831 -18.58 7.39 10.55
N GLY A 832 -18.04 6.26 10.99
CA GLY A 832 -17.47 6.17 12.33
C GLY A 832 -16.23 7.02 12.59
N VAL A 833 -16.06 7.48 13.83
CA VAL A 833 -14.91 8.26 14.32
C VAL A 833 -13.57 7.63 13.92
N LEU A 834 -12.62 8.45 13.46
CA LEU A 834 -11.30 8.01 13.04
C LEU A 834 -10.37 7.80 14.24
N VAL A 835 -9.42 6.87 14.13
CA VAL A 835 -8.56 6.44 15.26
C VAL A 835 -7.77 7.58 15.90
N SER A 836 -7.31 8.55 15.11
CA SER A 836 -6.48 9.66 15.61
C SER A 836 -7.27 10.90 15.99
N THR A 837 -8.60 10.83 16.02
CA THR A 837 -9.46 11.98 16.32
C THR A 837 -9.19 12.49 17.74
N PRO A 838 -8.92 13.79 17.96
CA PRO A 838 -8.76 14.34 19.30
C PRO A 838 -10.05 14.20 20.12
N GLU A 839 -9.95 13.73 21.38
CA GLU A 839 -11.12 13.64 22.28
C GLU A 839 -11.77 15.00 22.54
N GLU A 840 -10.98 16.09 22.55
CA GLU A 840 -11.46 17.47 22.66
C GLU A 840 -12.42 17.85 21.51
N ALA A 841 -12.11 17.43 20.28
CA ALA A 841 -12.97 17.70 19.13
C ALA A 841 -14.31 16.95 19.23
N VAL A 842 -14.30 15.74 19.80
CA VAL A 842 -15.51 14.95 20.07
C VAL A 842 -16.35 15.60 21.17
N ALA A 843 -15.72 16.03 22.27
CA ALA A 843 -16.40 16.79 23.33
C ALA A 843 -17.07 18.05 22.77
N HIS A 844 -16.30 18.84 22.02
CA HIS A 844 -16.78 20.07 21.39
C HIS A 844 -17.96 19.83 20.43
N PHE A 845 -17.94 18.74 19.66
CA PHE A 845 -19.08 18.36 18.81
C PHE A 845 -20.36 18.18 19.63
N PHE A 846 -20.29 17.45 20.74
CA PHE A 846 -21.45 17.22 21.60
C PHE A 846 -21.91 18.48 22.33
N ASP A 847 -20.98 19.35 22.74
CA ASP A 847 -21.32 20.63 23.37
C ASP A 847 -22.05 21.55 22.39
N VAL A 848 -21.56 21.66 21.15
CA VAL A 848 -22.23 22.43 20.08
C VAL A 848 -23.61 21.84 19.80
N ALA A 849 -23.75 20.52 19.69
CA ALA A 849 -25.04 19.85 19.47
C ALA A 849 -26.06 20.16 20.57
N LYS A 850 -25.63 20.17 21.84
CA LYS A 850 -26.48 20.49 22.99
C LYS A 850 -26.84 21.97 23.10
N SER A 851 -26.04 22.86 22.49
CA SER A 851 -26.27 24.31 22.52
C SER A 851 -27.42 24.78 21.62
N PHE A 852 -27.90 23.95 20.69
CA PHE A 852 -29.04 24.30 19.84
C PHE A 852 -30.34 24.41 20.64
N ASN A 853 -31.18 25.35 20.24
CA ASN A 853 -32.56 25.46 20.70
C ASN A 853 -33.46 25.96 19.56
N PHE A 854 -34.27 25.07 18.99
CA PHE A 854 -35.19 25.38 17.89
C PHE A 854 -36.33 26.30 18.30
N ASP A 855 -36.71 26.34 19.58
CA ASP A 855 -37.80 27.20 20.08
C ASP A 855 -37.38 28.69 20.14
N SER A 856 -36.07 28.97 20.11
CA SER A 856 -35.52 30.32 20.13
C SER A 856 -35.32 30.96 18.74
N GLN A 857 -35.49 30.18 17.66
CA GLN A 857 -35.22 30.61 16.28
C GLN A 857 -36.47 30.94 15.46
N THR A 858 -37.65 31.02 16.09
CA THR A 858 -38.94 31.27 15.40
C THR A 858 -39.11 32.68 14.83
N ASP A 859 -38.19 33.62 15.04
CA ASP A 859 -38.34 35.02 14.60
C ASP A 859 -37.44 35.49 13.44
N SER A 860 -36.62 34.64 12.79
CA SER A 860 -35.60 35.16 11.84
C SER A 860 -35.37 34.42 10.52
N TYR A 861 -36.38 33.79 9.92
CA TYR A 861 -36.23 33.21 8.57
C TYR A 861 -37.36 33.62 7.63
N ALA A 862 -37.32 34.87 7.16
CA ALA A 862 -37.86 35.21 5.85
C ALA A 862 -36.92 34.65 4.77
N VAL A 863 -37.51 33.85 3.88
CA VAL A 863 -36.85 33.08 2.83
C VAL A 863 -36.09 34.00 1.86
N GLY A 864 -34.76 33.95 1.90
CA GLY A 864 -33.90 34.45 0.82
C GLY A 864 -33.66 33.34 -0.20
N THR A 865 -34.23 33.48 -1.38
CA THR A 865 -33.98 32.63 -2.55
C THR A 865 -32.49 32.70 -2.93
N PRO A 866 -31.79 31.57 -3.17
CA PRO A 866 -30.41 31.63 -3.63
C PRO A 866 -30.38 32.02 -5.12
N ASN A 867 -29.69 33.11 -5.42
CA ASN A 867 -29.31 33.44 -6.79
C ASN A 867 -28.36 32.34 -7.33
N LEU A 868 -28.83 31.59 -8.31
CA LEU A 868 -28.00 30.81 -9.21
C LEU A 868 -27.07 31.77 -9.97
N VAL A 869 -25.76 31.65 -9.76
CA VAL A 869 -24.75 32.24 -10.64
C VAL A 869 -24.33 31.16 -11.62
N ALA A 870 -24.45 31.50 -12.91
CA ALA A 870 -24.19 30.68 -14.08
C ALA A 870 -22.70 30.31 -14.25
#